data_AF-A0A914A2G8-F1
#
_entry.id   AF-A0A914A2G8-F1
#
_cell.length_a   1.000
_cell.length_b   1.000
_cell.length_c   1.000
_cell.angle_alpha   90.00
_cell.angle_beta   90.00
_cell.angle_gamma   90.00
#
_symmetry.space_group_name_H-M   'P 1'
#
loop_
_entity.id
_entity.type
_entity.pdbx_description
1 polymer ?
#
loop_
_entity_poly.entity_id
_entity_poly.type
_entity_poly.pdbx_seq_one_letter_code
_entity_poly.pdbx_strand_id
1 'polypeptide(L)'
;MGKTKPVAQRRTRSSAGDSSWSQFTKSCKCIMHDVFKTSESPKLFNIALKSHPTRKLQWLLDKKYLSPRAKHVCIDCLDQAPSTSGTGSKRDTTGKKDPSQLPEEEEPSNSESAIVGEILNLIANRKLSQESVTRVCSALGNLLSSDILQDSKAVQGSYKNLENLLDLNCVEYLGERPPALVSFLSSISNVTIDKDQQNAKKTNGLCLVIENIYALRNANFVGPLSFSQGLVKWSINGSKTTHALDGASSASGSVTSLKKVLQNSSAKSNVCFSSGDVDVFADNTQRIGKTGRVRTGGTTPANVVTNVVFIQSRPASNLQTQGQLAPSHWLDKTEDVADKITAFEKELNDNVFRPYRHMCQSKFIEQVKSELHVDDITGESKDHVYYSCSAQEQDCVCPKCCKVYDKVTVECPGCGYNPVNVPDRSSMYGDVPSCHSKEKPAVKMGEIIPINPNSKATIKEVLLNLKQQAGVGTDRSWIRVGFDGVPYRIANLLIKNTIMCEVCNEHIDISVTPFDAHCEIKHPGVYDIGSKKLLDDILLTPGAGHAEINLLRAIFSLTRVVFMEHIAGCLGFCSKRAKDFVIRGSNHHVTWQIFDIVLKAFALELCYTYVSQNREENENFLPTAEDFVMWKNTRVINPNFNLIYDLIFHIFLGVKCFRSGIRRNNSQHAIAGRQKTAPIMYIGKHGIYQPLLFRDMQVRVEAPPDIKKYIEENEAFSRSGNNLRGEGGDYVTENENRSLKSILPPGVPTVERWQMASRCSANLQKNRKAVFQRAGFQDPGEQRGSVFNRELEVQAIRKEIRLSGMLKNPYEEIPLKSIEGKLLHQDFVNVYNTALENYDAYKKSPHAPNLQPVFVTSEDEQMYNDMNNWTARKLTEETMKLLEQFSDQDSADMYREMHSDVAKAAKSVKIQFYQDISQILNLERELLAFGNEDIEQKDDDMEQTE
;
A
#
# COMPACT_ATOMS: atom_id res chain seq x y z
N MET A 1 29.78 -43.42 -43.98
CA MET A 1 29.26 -44.80 -44.13
C MET A 1 28.00 -44.90 -43.29
N GLY A 2 26.82 -45.04 -43.92
CA GLY A 2 25.96 -46.24 -43.79
C GLY A 2 24.87 -46.02 -42.73
N LYS A 3 23.60 -45.80 -43.12
CA LYS A 3 22.49 -46.81 -43.14
C LYS A 3 22.23 -47.38 -41.73
N THR A 4 21.04 -47.33 -41.10
CA THR A 4 19.71 -47.76 -41.57
C THR A 4 18.61 -47.37 -40.55
N LYS A 5 17.36 -47.18 -41.03
CA LYS A 5 16.09 -47.29 -40.25
C LYS A 5 15.71 -48.77 -40.02
N PRO A 6 14.75 -49.09 -39.14
CA PRO A 6 13.32 -49.26 -39.55
C PRO A 6 12.35 -48.65 -38.50
N VAL A 7 11.18 -48.05 -38.77
CA VAL A 7 9.95 -48.34 -39.55
C VAL A 7 9.14 -49.57 -39.08
N ALA A 8 7.95 -49.28 -38.52
CA ALA A 8 6.70 -50.00 -38.73
C ALA A 8 5.61 -48.92 -38.99
N GLN A 9 4.98 -48.77 -40.16
CA GLN A 9 3.89 -49.57 -40.78
C GLN A 9 2.73 -49.80 -39.80
N ARG A 10 1.46 -49.46 -40.04
CA ARG A 10 0.52 -49.63 -41.19
C ARG A 10 -0.84 -49.07 -40.67
N ARG A 11 -1.91 -48.76 -41.40
CA ARG A 11 -2.31 -48.82 -42.81
C ARG A 11 -3.59 -47.98 -42.98
N THR A 12 -3.76 -47.56 -44.22
CA THR A 12 -4.88 -46.88 -44.86
C THR A 12 -6.16 -47.71 -44.99
N ARG A 13 -7.31 -47.04 -45.21
CA ARG A 13 -8.22 -47.40 -46.31
C ARG A 13 -9.10 -46.21 -46.77
N SER A 14 -9.10 -46.04 -48.10
CA SER A 14 -9.91 -45.19 -49.00
C SER A 14 -11.40 -45.60 -49.01
N SER A 15 -12.40 -44.85 -49.52
CA SER A 15 -12.64 -44.22 -50.85
C SER A 15 -14.11 -43.67 -50.83
N ALA A 16 -14.67 -42.81 -51.68
CA ALA A 16 -14.31 -42.01 -52.86
C ALA A 16 -15.47 -41.03 -53.17
N GLY A 17 -15.20 -39.96 -53.95
CA GLY A 17 -16.23 -39.18 -54.63
C GLY A 17 -15.81 -37.77 -55.11
N ASP A 18 -14.86 -37.67 -56.06
CA ASP A 18 -15.00 -36.82 -57.28
C ASP A 18 -13.80 -37.00 -58.23
N SER A 19 -14.07 -37.21 -59.52
CA SER A 19 -13.23 -38.04 -60.41
C SER A 19 -12.40 -37.28 -61.46
N SER A 20 -12.42 -35.95 -61.53
CA SER A 20 -11.65 -35.21 -62.55
C SER A 20 -10.28 -34.68 -62.07
N TRP A 21 -10.11 -34.43 -60.77
CA TRP A 21 -8.84 -33.92 -60.21
C TRP A 21 -7.88 -35.03 -59.74
N SER A 22 -8.41 -36.22 -59.47
CA SER A 22 -7.66 -37.36 -58.92
C SER A 22 -6.68 -38.01 -59.92
N GLN A 23 -6.83 -37.75 -61.22
CA GLN A 23 -5.87 -38.16 -62.24
C GLN A 23 -4.74 -37.14 -62.45
N PHE A 24 -4.98 -35.84 -62.26
CA PHE A 24 -3.99 -34.79 -62.49
C PHE A 24 -2.94 -34.68 -61.36
N THR A 25 -3.25 -35.19 -60.17
CA THR A 25 -2.45 -34.99 -58.94
C THR A 25 -1.67 -36.18 -58.45
N LYS A 26 -1.78 -37.34 -59.12
CA LYS A 26 -0.97 -38.51 -58.77
C LYS A 26 0.47 -38.47 -59.30
N SER A 27 0.81 -37.56 -60.22
CA SER A 27 2.12 -37.54 -60.88
C SER A 27 3.02 -36.36 -60.52
N CYS A 28 2.51 -35.28 -59.91
CA CYS A 28 3.36 -34.14 -59.52
C CYS A 28 3.84 -34.28 -58.07
N LYS A 29 5.15 -34.45 -57.86
CA LYS A 29 5.75 -34.52 -56.52
C LYS A 29 5.76 -33.19 -55.75
N CYS A 30 5.33 -32.08 -56.36
CA CYS A 30 5.29 -30.76 -55.74
C CYS A 30 3.94 -30.52 -55.04
N ILE A 31 3.76 -31.10 -53.85
CA ILE A 31 2.58 -30.82 -53.02
C ILE A 31 2.88 -29.56 -52.18
N MET A 32 2.18 -28.47 -52.49
CA MET A 32 2.22 -27.12 -51.89
C MET A 32 3.13 -26.10 -52.60
N HIS A 33 2.52 -25.24 -53.43
CA HIS A 33 3.19 -24.17 -54.17
C HIS A 33 3.54 -22.91 -53.35
N ASP A 34 3.46 -22.90 -52.01
CA ASP A 34 3.79 -21.69 -51.23
C ASP A 34 4.72 -21.87 -50.03
N VAL A 35 5.25 -23.06 -49.71
CA VAL A 35 6.06 -23.21 -48.47
C VAL A 35 7.28 -24.15 -48.60
N PHE A 36 8.46 -23.52 -48.52
CA PHE A 36 9.85 -24.01 -48.30
C PHE A 36 10.70 -24.66 -49.43
N LYS A 37 11.97 -24.24 -49.40
CA LYS A 37 13.15 -24.78 -50.10
C LYS A 37 13.43 -26.23 -49.69
N THR A 38 13.39 -27.16 -50.63
CA THR A 38 14.13 -28.43 -50.55
C THR A 38 14.93 -28.64 -51.84
N SER A 39 16.09 -29.26 -51.72
CA SER A 39 17.22 -29.22 -52.66
C SER A 39 17.13 -30.18 -53.86
N GLU A 40 15.94 -30.61 -54.27
CA GLU A 40 15.76 -31.42 -55.48
C GLU A 40 14.56 -30.88 -56.27
N SER A 41 14.81 -29.92 -57.16
CA SER A 41 13.79 -29.20 -57.93
C SER A 41 13.49 -29.85 -59.29
N PRO A 42 12.22 -30.03 -59.69
CA PRO A 42 11.85 -30.09 -61.11
C PRO A 42 11.86 -28.67 -61.71
N LYS A 43 12.13 -28.54 -63.01
CA LYS A 43 12.26 -27.25 -63.71
C LYS A 43 10.98 -26.42 -63.59
N LEU A 44 11.07 -25.25 -62.95
CA LEU A 44 9.96 -24.31 -62.75
C LEU A 44 9.90 -23.30 -63.90
N PHE A 45 8.69 -23.06 -64.43
CA PHE A 45 8.40 -22.04 -65.43
C PHE A 45 7.97 -20.73 -64.75
N ASN A 46 8.64 -19.63 -65.07
CA ASN A 46 8.33 -18.30 -64.53
C ASN A 46 7.25 -17.62 -65.37
N ILE A 47 6.12 -17.33 -64.74
CA ILE A 47 4.92 -16.78 -65.39
C ILE A 47 5.11 -15.31 -65.79
N ALA A 48 6.04 -14.60 -65.14
CA ALA A 48 6.22 -13.16 -65.28
C ALA A 48 7.12 -12.72 -66.46
N LEU A 49 7.75 -13.64 -67.20
CA LEU A 49 8.82 -13.32 -68.16
C LEU A 49 8.44 -13.27 -69.66
N LYS A 50 7.16 -13.22 -70.06
CA LYS A 50 6.77 -12.83 -71.44
C LYS A 50 5.47 -12.02 -71.49
N SER A 51 5.39 -11.16 -72.51
CA SER A 51 4.33 -10.17 -72.76
C SER A 51 2.95 -10.73 -73.15
N HIS A 52 2.79 -12.05 -73.33
CA HIS A 52 1.47 -12.66 -73.56
C HIS A 52 1.37 -14.08 -72.95
N PRO A 53 0.29 -14.40 -72.20
CA PRO A 53 0.10 -15.72 -71.59
C PRO A 53 -0.25 -16.77 -72.66
N THR A 54 0.42 -17.92 -72.62
CA THR A 54 0.06 -19.10 -73.42
C THR A 54 -1.36 -19.56 -73.03
N ARG A 55 -2.18 -19.97 -74.01
CA ARG A 55 -3.59 -20.39 -73.79
C ARG A 55 -3.75 -21.46 -72.70
N LYS A 56 -2.74 -22.31 -72.52
CA LYS A 56 -2.65 -23.31 -71.44
C LYS A 56 -2.62 -22.68 -70.03
N LEU A 57 -1.95 -21.55 -69.87
CA LEU A 57 -1.79 -20.85 -68.59
C LEU A 57 -3.08 -20.13 -68.17
N GLN A 58 -3.79 -19.56 -69.13
CA GLN A 58 -5.10 -18.95 -68.89
C GLN A 58 -6.14 -19.99 -68.49
N TRP A 59 -6.15 -21.16 -69.14
CA TRP A 59 -7.04 -22.26 -68.78
C TRP A 59 -6.84 -22.74 -67.32
N LEU A 60 -5.58 -22.80 -66.85
CA LEU A 60 -5.26 -23.14 -65.46
C LEU A 60 -5.74 -22.09 -64.45
N LEU A 61 -5.69 -20.81 -64.80
CA LEU A 61 -6.19 -19.71 -63.97
C LEU A 61 -7.73 -19.68 -63.95
N ASP A 62 -8.38 -19.87 -65.08
CA ASP A 62 -9.84 -19.83 -65.23
C ASP A 62 -10.52 -20.98 -64.49
N LYS A 63 -9.89 -22.16 -64.46
CA LYS A 63 -10.32 -23.30 -63.66
C LYS A 63 -9.89 -23.22 -62.19
N LYS A 64 -9.26 -22.10 -61.78
CA LYS A 64 -8.75 -21.84 -60.42
C LYS A 64 -7.74 -22.86 -59.91
N TYR A 65 -7.05 -23.55 -60.82
CA TYR A 65 -5.97 -24.49 -60.48
C TYR A 65 -4.65 -23.77 -60.19
N LEU A 66 -4.53 -22.50 -60.59
CA LEU A 66 -3.49 -21.58 -60.16
C LEU A 66 -4.12 -20.36 -59.48
N SER A 67 -3.47 -19.85 -58.43
CA SER A 67 -3.82 -18.57 -57.83
C SER A 67 -3.52 -17.44 -58.83
N PRO A 68 -4.37 -16.39 -58.91
CA PRO A 68 -4.08 -15.19 -59.73
C PRO A 68 -2.76 -14.50 -59.38
N ARG A 69 -2.16 -14.81 -58.22
CA ARG A 69 -0.88 -14.27 -57.75
C ARG A 69 0.29 -15.23 -57.91
N ALA A 70 0.09 -16.41 -58.52
CA ALA A 70 1.13 -17.40 -58.71
C ALA A 70 2.24 -16.86 -59.63
N LYS A 71 3.50 -16.92 -59.18
CA LYS A 71 4.65 -16.44 -59.95
C LYS A 71 5.33 -17.54 -60.78
N HIS A 72 5.09 -18.80 -60.42
CA HIS A 72 5.71 -19.95 -61.05
C HIS A 72 4.71 -21.11 -61.19
N VAL A 73 4.90 -21.95 -62.21
CA VAL A 73 4.20 -23.22 -62.40
C VAL A 73 5.25 -24.26 -62.82
N CYS A 74 5.13 -25.52 -62.41
CA CYS A 74 6.05 -26.54 -62.90
C CYS A 74 5.76 -26.84 -64.39
N ILE A 75 6.82 -27.10 -65.18
CA ILE A 75 6.69 -27.36 -66.62
C ILE A 75 5.77 -28.54 -66.91
N ASP A 76 5.84 -29.61 -66.12
CA ASP A 76 5.02 -30.81 -66.32
C ASP A 76 3.52 -30.54 -66.17
N CYS A 77 3.12 -29.66 -65.24
CA CYS A 77 1.73 -29.23 -65.07
C CYS A 77 1.26 -28.31 -66.19
N LEU A 78 2.17 -27.50 -66.74
CA LEU A 78 1.89 -26.61 -67.87
C LEU A 78 1.72 -27.39 -69.18
N ASP A 79 2.50 -28.45 -69.39
CA ASP A 79 2.43 -29.25 -70.62
C ASP A 79 1.17 -30.13 -70.68
N GLN A 80 0.67 -30.59 -69.54
CA GLN A 80 -0.55 -31.39 -69.41
C GLN A 80 -1.85 -30.58 -69.59
N ALA A 81 -1.79 -29.24 -69.62
CA ALA A 81 -2.97 -28.41 -69.86
C ALA A 81 -3.41 -28.47 -71.34
N PRO A 82 -4.72 -28.65 -71.63
CA PRO A 82 -5.22 -28.83 -72.98
C PRO A 82 -5.17 -27.54 -73.81
N SER A 83 -4.92 -27.66 -75.11
CA SER A 83 -4.98 -26.56 -76.07
C SER A 83 -6.37 -26.58 -76.74
N THR A 84 -7.27 -25.66 -76.40
CA THR A 84 -8.62 -25.64 -77.03
C THR A 84 -8.85 -24.43 -77.94
N SER A 85 -9.54 -24.69 -79.06
CA SER A 85 -9.97 -23.78 -80.13
C SER A 85 -11.50 -23.86 -80.31
N GLY A 86 -12.16 -22.72 -80.57
CA GLY A 86 -13.56 -22.62 -81.08
C GLY A 86 -14.46 -21.76 -80.18
N THR A 87 -14.72 -20.47 -80.47
CA THR A 87 -15.77 -19.87 -81.36
C THR A 87 -17.22 -20.12 -80.94
N GLY A 88 -17.93 -19.04 -80.59
CA GLY A 88 -19.39 -19.03 -80.41
C GLY A 88 -19.93 -17.67 -79.95
N SER A 89 -20.26 -16.81 -80.92
CA SER A 89 -20.90 -15.49 -80.79
C SER A 89 -22.42 -15.61 -80.64
N LYS A 90 -23.07 -14.71 -79.90
CA LYS A 90 -24.27 -13.96 -80.34
C LYS A 90 -24.59 -12.78 -79.42
N ARG A 91 -24.77 -11.61 -80.05
CA ARG A 91 -25.35 -10.35 -79.55
C ARG A 91 -26.88 -10.40 -79.70
N ASP A 92 -27.58 -9.62 -78.88
CA ASP A 92 -28.66 -8.65 -79.22
C ASP A 92 -29.54 -8.39 -77.97
N THR A 93 -30.33 -7.32 -77.86
CA THR A 93 -30.15 -5.86 -77.98
C THR A 93 -31.28 -5.22 -77.14
N THR A 94 -31.03 -4.03 -76.60
CA THR A 94 -31.97 -2.92 -76.26
C THR A 94 -33.13 -3.07 -75.25
N GLY A 95 -33.24 -2.06 -74.36
CA GLY A 95 -34.50 -1.67 -73.70
C GLY A 95 -34.35 -0.81 -72.43
N LYS A 96 -34.36 0.52 -72.57
CA LYS A 96 -34.52 1.49 -71.46
C LYS A 96 -35.99 1.58 -71.01
N LYS A 97 -36.25 1.73 -69.69
CA LYS A 97 -37.26 2.64 -69.12
C LYS A 97 -37.03 2.91 -67.62
N ASP A 98 -37.38 4.13 -67.24
CA ASP A 98 -37.17 4.87 -65.99
C ASP A 98 -38.00 4.36 -64.78
N PRO A 99 -37.77 4.91 -63.56
CA PRO A 99 -38.08 4.31 -62.27
C PRO A 99 -39.31 4.94 -61.62
N SER A 100 -40.35 4.14 -61.38
CA SER A 100 -41.39 4.46 -60.40
C SER A 100 -42.32 3.28 -60.27
N GLN A 101 -42.09 2.44 -59.25
CA GLN A 101 -43.13 1.72 -58.50
C GLN A 101 -42.42 0.91 -57.41
N LEU A 102 -42.64 1.32 -56.17
CA LEU A 102 -42.44 0.51 -54.99
C LEU A 102 -43.33 -0.74 -55.14
N PRO A 103 -42.81 -1.97 -54.97
CA PRO A 103 -43.66 -3.09 -54.63
C PRO A 103 -44.04 -2.94 -53.16
N GLU A 104 -45.34 -2.86 -52.92
CA GLU A 104 -45.96 -3.10 -51.63
C GLU A 104 -45.44 -4.44 -51.05
N GLU A 105 -45.22 -4.45 -49.74
CA GLU A 105 -44.85 -5.63 -48.98
C GLU A 105 -45.94 -6.70 -49.14
N GLU A 106 -45.64 -7.78 -49.87
CA GLU A 106 -46.43 -9.01 -49.79
C GLU A 106 -46.25 -9.59 -48.38
N GLU A 107 -47.35 -9.66 -47.62
CA GLU A 107 -47.41 -10.45 -46.39
C GLU A 107 -47.00 -11.90 -46.69
N PRO A 108 -46.18 -12.56 -45.85
CA PRO A 108 -45.79 -13.94 -46.09
C PRO A 108 -47.04 -14.83 -46.07
N SER A 109 -47.26 -15.52 -47.18
CA SER A 109 -48.32 -16.51 -47.35
C SER A 109 -48.44 -17.46 -46.14
N ASN A 110 -49.67 -17.75 -45.72
CA ASN A 110 -50.03 -18.69 -44.64
C ASN A 110 -49.36 -20.09 -44.75
N SER A 111 -48.77 -20.44 -45.90
CA SER A 111 -48.03 -21.69 -46.12
C SER A 111 -46.62 -21.72 -45.52
N GLU A 112 -45.88 -20.61 -45.42
CA GLU A 112 -44.53 -20.61 -44.83
C GLU A 112 -44.58 -20.87 -43.32
N SER A 113 -45.55 -20.27 -42.62
CA SER A 113 -45.76 -20.47 -41.18
C SER A 113 -46.12 -21.93 -40.84
N ALA A 114 -46.95 -22.58 -41.68
CA ALA A 114 -47.31 -23.98 -41.53
C ALA A 114 -46.13 -24.93 -41.72
N ILE A 115 -45.31 -24.71 -42.76
CA ILE A 115 -44.11 -25.52 -43.05
C ILE A 115 -43.04 -25.33 -41.95
N VAL A 116 -42.83 -24.10 -41.49
CA VAL A 116 -41.93 -23.81 -40.37
C VAL A 116 -42.43 -24.51 -39.10
N GLY A 117 -43.72 -24.47 -38.80
CA GLY A 117 -44.33 -25.18 -37.69
C GLY A 117 -44.16 -26.71 -37.77
N GLU A 118 -44.27 -27.29 -38.95
CA GLU A 118 -44.07 -28.73 -39.17
C GLU A 118 -42.60 -29.14 -38.99
N ILE A 119 -41.67 -28.35 -39.52
CA ILE A 119 -40.22 -28.56 -39.31
C ILE A 119 -39.85 -28.44 -37.83
N LEU A 120 -40.38 -27.44 -37.12
CA LEU A 120 -40.17 -27.26 -35.68
C LEU A 120 -40.71 -28.45 -34.87
N ASN A 121 -41.88 -29.00 -35.25
CA ASN A 121 -42.44 -30.20 -34.63
C ASN A 121 -41.59 -31.46 -34.89
N LEU A 122 -41.01 -31.60 -36.09
CA LEU A 122 -40.09 -32.70 -36.40
C LEU A 122 -38.77 -32.60 -35.63
N ILE A 123 -38.24 -31.38 -35.44
CA ILE A 123 -37.07 -31.10 -34.61
C ILE A 123 -37.36 -31.41 -33.13
N ALA A 124 -38.46 -30.87 -32.59
CA ALA A 124 -38.84 -31.02 -31.17
C ALA A 124 -39.05 -32.50 -30.77
N ASN A 125 -39.62 -33.30 -31.68
CA ASN A 125 -39.85 -34.73 -31.46
C ASN A 125 -38.65 -35.62 -31.83
N ARG A 126 -37.48 -35.05 -32.17
CA ARG A 126 -36.26 -35.78 -32.59
C ARG A 126 -36.49 -36.74 -33.77
N LYS A 127 -37.40 -36.39 -34.68
CA LYS A 127 -37.78 -37.21 -35.84
C LYS A 127 -36.92 -36.96 -37.08
N LEU A 128 -36.02 -35.97 -37.03
CA LEU A 128 -35.05 -35.70 -38.10
C LEU A 128 -33.79 -36.56 -37.95
N SER A 129 -33.24 -37.01 -39.09
CA SER A 129 -31.92 -37.64 -39.10
C SER A 129 -30.82 -36.64 -38.75
N GLN A 130 -29.70 -37.12 -38.20
CA GLN A 130 -28.54 -36.29 -37.87
C GLN A 130 -28.02 -35.49 -39.08
N GLU A 131 -28.11 -36.09 -40.28
CA GLU A 131 -27.75 -35.43 -41.53
C GLU A 131 -28.69 -34.27 -41.86
N SER A 132 -30.00 -34.46 -41.69
CA SER A 132 -31.00 -33.40 -41.92
C SER A 132 -30.81 -32.24 -40.95
N VAL A 133 -30.57 -32.53 -39.66
CA VAL A 133 -30.25 -31.52 -38.66
C VAL A 133 -28.98 -30.74 -39.04
N THR A 134 -27.95 -31.44 -39.52
CA THR A 134 -26.69 -30.80 -39.95
C THR A 134 -26.91 -29.86 -41.14
N ARG A 135 -27.73 -30.25 -42.12
CA ARG A 135 -28.09 -29.41 -43.27
C ARG A 135 -28.88 -28.17 -42.86
N VAL A 136 -29.84 -28.31 -41.94
CA VAL A 136 -30.61 -27.18 -41.39
C VAL A 136 -29.69 -26.20 -40.66
N CYS A 137 -28.80 -26.69 -39.78
CA CYS A 137 -27.83 -25.84 -39.09
C CYS A 137 -26.88 -25.12 -40.06
N SER A 138 -26.47 -25.79 -41.14
CA SER A 138 -25.59 -25.21 -42.16
C SER A 138 -26.30 -24.11 -42.96
N ALA A 139 -27.58 -24.32 -43.31
CA ALA A 139 -28.41 -23.32 -43.97
C ALA A 139 -28.63 -22.08 -43.09
N LEU A 140 -28.97 -22.28 -41.81
CA LEU A 140 -29.12 -21.19 -40.84
C LEU A 140 -27.82 -20.41 -40.64
N GLY A 141 -26.68 -21.11 -40.53
CA GLY A 141 -25.37 -20.47 -40.41
C GLY A 141 -25.00 -19.65 -41.64
N ASN A 142 -25.34 -20.13 -42.85
CA ASN A 142 -25.12 -19.38 -44.09
C ASN A 142 -26.00 -18.13 -44.17
N LEU A 143 -27.27 -18.23 -43.75
CA LEU A 143 -28.21 -17.10 -43.70
C LEU A 143 -27.68 -15.99 -42.78
N LEU A 144 -27.24 -16.34 -41.57
CA LEU A 144 -26.77 -15.36 -40.58
C LEU A 144 -25.35 -14.82 -40.87
N SER A 145 -24.62 -15.41 -41.82
CA SER A 145 -23.20 -15.12 -42.04
C SER A 145 -22.92 -13.67 -42.50
N SER A 146 -23.82 -13.09 -43.31
CA SER A 146 -23.72 -11.69 -43.74
C SER A 146 -23.96 -10.73 -42.58
N ASP A 147 -25.00 -11.00 -41.80
CA ASP A 147 -25.48 -10.12 -40.73
C ASP A 147 -24.47 -10.10 -39.59
N ILE A 148 -23.90 -11.26 -39.24
CA ILE A 148 -22.80 -11.38 -38.29
C ILE A 148 -21.57 -10.58 -38.74
N LEU A 149 -21.21 -10.64 -40.03
CA LEU A 149 -20.07 -9.90 -40.54
C LEU A 149 -20.33 -8.38 -40.52
N GLN A 150 -21.52 -7.94 -40.90
CA GLN A 150 -21.91 -6.53 -40.89
C GLN A 150 -21.96 -6.00 -39.45
N ASP A 151 -22.57 -6.73 -38.53
CA ASP A 151 -22.65 -6.35 -37.13
C ASP A 151 -21.26 -6.33 -36.46
N SER A 152 -20.39 -7.30 -36.77
CA SER A 152 -19.00 -7.28 -36.27
C SER A 152 -18.24 -6.02 -36.70
N LYS A 153 -18.53 -5.47 -37.90
CA LYS A 153 -17.92 -4.22 -38.37
C LYS A 153 -18.53 -3.00 -37.68
N ALA A 154 -19.82 -3.04 -37.36
CA ALA A 154 -20.50 -1.97 -36.63
C ALA A 154 -19.97 -1.83 -35.20
N VAL A 155 -19.71 -2.95 -34.50
CA VAL A 155 -19.15 -2.96 -33.14
C VAL A 155 -17.65 -2.64 -33.12
N GLN A 156 -16.93 -2.94 -34.22
CA GLN A 156 -15.49 -2.80 -34.29
C GLN A 156 -15.03 -1.38 -33.93
N GLY A 157 -14.10 -1.29 -32.98
CA GLY A 157 -13.53 -0.02 -32.54
C GLY A 157 -14.16 0.58 -31.28
N SER A 158 -15.30 0.06 -30.81
CA SER A 158 -15.89 0.39 -29.51
C SER A 158 -14.90 0.21 -28.35
N TYR A 159 -14.01 -0.78 -28.45
CA TYR A 159 -12.96 -1.07 -27.47
C TYR A 159 -11.87 0.02 -27.33
N LYS A 160 -11.79 0.96 -28.28
CA LYS A 160 -10.70 1.96 -28.32
C LYS A 160 -10.83 3.04 -27.26
N ASN A 161 -12.03 3.26 -26.73
CA ASN A 161 -12.28 4.20 -25.64
C ASN A 161 -12.48 3.42 -24.34
N LEU A 162 -11.63 3.68 -23.35
CA LEU A 162 -11.71 3.03 -22.04
C LEU A 162 -12.98 3.40 -21.28
N GLU A 163 -13.54 4.60 -21.48
CA GLU A 163 -14.81 5.02 -20.87
C GLU A 163 -15.97 4.17 -21.37
N ASN A 164 -16.03 3.91 -22.68
CA ASN A 164 -17.04 3.03 -23.27
C ASN A 164 -17.01 1.62 -22.67
N LEU A 165 -15.87 1.15 -22.16
CA LEU A 165 -15.74 -0.17 -21.54
C LEU A 165 -16.32 -0.26 -20.12
N LEU A 166 -16.43 0.89 -19.44
CA LEU A 166 -16.93 0.99 -18.07
C LEU A 166 -18.46 0.84 -18.02
N ASP A 167 -19.16 1.40 -19.00
CA ASP A 167 -20.63 1.47 -19.04
C ASP A 167 -21.29 0.32 -19.82
N LEU A 168 -20.50 -0.66 -20.27
CA LEU A 168 -21.01 -1.82 -21.01
C LEU A 168 -21.98 -2.64 -20.14
N ASN A 169 -23.25 -2.61 -20.51
CA ASN A 169 -24.29 -3.47 -19.97
C ASN A 169 -24.45 -4.72 -20.87
N CYS A 170 -24.31 -5.91 -20.30
CA CYS A 170 -24.42 -7.16 -21.06
C CYS A 170 -25.81 -7.37 -21.68
N VAL A 171 -26.88 -6.93 -21.02
CA VAL A 171 -28.25 -7.08 -21.51
C VAL A 171 -28.50 -6.16 -22.71
N GLU A 172 -28.09 -4.90 -22.60
CA GLU A 172 -28.20 -3.93 -23.69
C GLU A 172 -27.33 -4.35 -24.88
N TYR A 173 -26.10 -4.78 -24.61
CA TYR A 173 -25.18 -5.27 -25.63
C TYR A 173 -25.81 -6.42 -26.44
N LEU A 174 -26.45 -7.39 -25.76
CA LEU A 174 -27.15 -8.51 -26.41
C LEU A 174 -28.40 -8.07 -27.18
N GLY A 175 -29.16 -7.11 -26.65
CA GLY A 175 -30.36 -6.57 -27.31
C GLY A 175 -30.08 -5.90 -28.65
N GLU A 176 -28.86 -5.40 -28.84
CA GLU A 176 -28.40 -4.80 -30.10
C GLU A 176 -27.79 -5.79 -31.09
N ARG A 177 -27.58 -7.06 -30.70
CA ARG A 177 -27.00 -8.08 -31.59
C ARG A 177 -28.09 -8.72 -32.47
N PRO A 178 -27.72 -9.42 -33.56
CA PRO A 178 -28.68 -10.12 -34.42
C PRO A 178 -29.62 -11.05 -33.61
N PRO A 179 -30.95 -10.81 -33.61
CA PRO A 179 -31.87 -11.53 -32.73
C PRO A 179 -31.87 -13.04 -32.92
N ALA A 180 -31.72 -13.50 -34.16
CA ALA A 180 -31.65 -14.92 -34.49
C ALA A 180 -30.41 -15.60 -33.88
N LEU A 181 -29.25 -14.92 -33.87
CA LEU A 181 -28.03 -15.44 -33.25
C LEU A 181 -28.18 -15.50 -31.72
N VAL A 182 -28.70 -14.43 -31.12
CA VAL A 182 -28.91 -14.34 -29.66
C VAL A 182 -29.91 -15.40 -29.21
N SER A 183 -31.03 -15.57 -29.91
CA SER A 183 -32.06 -16.56 -29.61
C SER A 183 -31.53 -17.99 -29.73
N PHE A 184 -30.76 -18.28 -30.79
CA PHE A 184 -30.12 -19.58 -30.98
C PHE A 184 -29.16 -19.93 -29.84
N LEU A 185 -28.24 -19.01 -29.50
CA LEU A 185 -27.26 -19.26 -28.45
C LEU A 185 -27.89 -19.29 -27.05
N SER A 186 -28.92 -18.47 -26.80
CA SER A 186 -29.67 -18.49 -25.54
C SER A 186 -30.42 -19.82 -25.36
N SER A 187 -30.98 -20.36 -26.44
CA SER A 187 -31.64 -21.67 -26.46
C SER A 187 -30.66 -22.82 -26.21
N ILE A 188 -29.46 -22.78 -26.81
CA ILE A 188 -28.40 -23.78 -26.57
C ILE A 188 -27.89 -23.74 -25.13
N SER A 189 -27.73 -22.54 -24.58
CA SER A 189 -27.14 -22.34 -23.26
C SER A 189 -28.16 -22.37 -22.11
N ASN A 190 -29.46 -22.48 -22.43
CA ASN A 190 -30.57 -22.39 -21.48
C ASN A 190 -30.45 -21.14 -20.58
N VAL A 191 -30.19 -19.99 -21.21
CA VAL A 191 -30.03 -18.69 -20.54
C VAL A 191 -31.26 -17.85 -20.82
N THR A 192 -31.91 -17.37 -19.75
CA THR A 192 -32.92 -16.31 -19.84
C THR A 192 -32.21 -14.98 -19.68
N ILE A 193 -32.38 -14.08 -20.65
CA ILE A 193 -31.81 -12.73 -20.59
C ILE A 193 -32.78 -11.87 -19.78
N ASP A 194 -32.61 -11.87 -18.46
CA ASP A 194 -33.36 -11.02 -17.52
C ASP A 194 -32.43 -9.99 -16.84
N LYS A 195 -33.04 -9.04 -16.13
CA LYS A 195 -32.31 -7.99 -15.37
C LYS A 195 -31.77 -8.50 -14.02
N ASP A 196 -32.00 -9.77 -13.67
CA ASP A 196 -31.72 -10.28 -12.33
C ASP A 196 -30.26 -10.69 -12.16
N GLN A 197 -29.71 -10.35 -10.99
CA GLN A 197 -28.29 -10.55 -10.68
C GLN A 197 -27.88 -12.04 -10.64
N GLN A 198 -28.85 -12.96 -10.48
CA GLN A 198 -28.62 -14.42 -10.47
C GLN A 198 -28.12 -14.97 -11.81
N ASN A 199 -28.45 -14.34 -12.94
CA ASN A 199 -28.05 -14.79 -14.28
C ASN A 199 -26.84 -14.04 -14.88
N ALA A 200 -26.33 -13.00 -14.20
CA ALA A 200 -25.26 -12.12 -14.71
C ALA A 200 -24.05 -12.87 -15.28
N LYS A 201 -23.58 -13.92 -14.61
CA LYS A 201 -22.46 -14.76 -15.06
C LYS A 201 -22.73 -15.42 -16.41
N LYS A 202 -23.95 -15.95 -16.60
CA LYS A 202 -24.35 -16.63 -17.84
C LYS A 202 -24.56 -15.62 -18.97
N THR A 203 -25.20 -14.49 -18.69
CA THR A 203 -25.40 -13.38 -19.64
C THR A 203 -24.06 -12.81 -20.14
N ASN A 204 -23.10 -12.58 -19.25
CA ASN A 204 -21.75 -12.18 -19.62
C ASN A 204 -21.04 -13.27 -20.46
N GLY A 205 -21.20 -14.54 -20.10
CA GLY A 205 -20.69 -15.67 -20.90
C GLY A 205 -21.22 -15.67 -22.34
N LEU A 206 -22.53 -15.44 -22.51
CA LEU A 206 -23.18 -15.36 -23.82
C LEU A 206 -22.60 -14.24 -24.70
N CYS A 207 -22.35 -13.07 -24.13
CA CYS A 207 -21.73 -11.96 -24.85
C CYS A 207 -20.33 -12.32 -25.38
N LEU A 208 -19.51 -12.98 -24.56
CA LEU A 208 -18.15 -13.40 -24.94
C LEU A 208 -18.19 -14.46 -26.06
N VAL A 209 -19.18 -15.36 -26.05
CA VAL A 209 -19.39 -16.33 -27.13
C VAL A 209 -19.69 -15.61 -28.46
N ILE A 210 -20.57 -14.61 -28.44
CA ILE A 210 -20.88 -13.81 -29.64
C ILE A 210 -19.62 -13.09 -30.16
N GLU A 211 -18.84 -12.45 -29.29
CA GLU A 211 -17.60 -11.79 -29.71
C GLU A 211 -16.59 -12.76 -30.32
N ASN A 212 -16.52 -14.00 -29.82
CA ASN A 212 -15.67 -15.04 -30.41
C ASN A 212 -16.19 -15.50 -31.78
N ILE A 213 -17.51 -15.60 -31.97
CA ILE A 213 -18.10 -15.85 -33.30
C ILE A 213 -17.75 -14.71 -34.26
N TYR A 214 -17.76 -13.46 -33.79
CA TYR A 214 -17.36 -12.30 -34.59
C TYR A 214 -15.88 -12.37 -34.96
N ALA A 215 -15.00 -12.76 -34.04
CA ALA A 215 -13.58 -12.97 -34.32
C ALA A 215 -13.32 -14.10 -35.31
N LEU A 216 -14.11 -15.17 -35.28
CA LEU A 216 -14.03 -16.26 -36.27
C LEU A 216 -14.45 -15.79 -37.67
N ARG A 217 -15.45 -14.92 -37.76
CA ARG A 217 -15.95 -14.39 -39.04
C ARG A 217 -15.10 -13.24 -39.58
N ASN A 218 -14.53 -12.44 -38.69
CA ASN A 218 -13.72 -11.27 -38.94
C ASN A 218 -12.46 -11.34 -38.07
N ALA A 219 -11.36 -11.85 -38.62
CA ALA A 219 -10.11 -12.09 -37.89
C ALA A 219 -9.46 -10.83 -37.27
N ASN A 220 -9.90 -9.63 -37.68
CA ASN A 220 -9.44 -8.36 -37.11
C ASN A 220 -10.38 -7.80 -36.02
N PHE A 221 -11.46 -8.52 -35.72
CA PHE A 221 -12.44 -8.08 -34.74
C PHE A 221 -11.83 -8.07 -33.33
N VAL A 222 -12.11 -7.00 -32.59
CA VAL A 222 -11.77 -6.87 -31.18
C VAL A 222 -13.04 -6.49 -30.43
N GLY A 223 -13.50 -7.40 -29.58
CA GLY A 223 -14.72 -7.24 -28.82
C GLY A 223 -14.51 -6.37 -27.58
N PRO A 224 -15.41 -5.41 -27.29
CA PRO A 224 -15.27 -4.54 -26.13
C PRO A 224 -15.25 -5.30 -24.79
N LEU A 225 -16.05 -6.36 -24.61
CA LEU A 225 -16.07 -7.16 -23.37
C LEU A 225 -14.81 -8.02 -23.23
N SER A 226 -14.41 -8.72 -24.30
CA SER A 226 -13.18 -9.53 -24.35
C SER A 226 -11.93 -8.66 -24.15
N PHE A 227 -11.89 -7.47 -24.76
CA PHE A 227 -10.80 -6.52 -24.57
C PHE A 227 -10.74 -5.99 -23.14
N SER A 228 -11.88 -5.64 -22.54
CA SER A 228 -11.99 -5.23 -21.13
C SER A 228 -11.45 -6.30 -20.16
N GLN A 229 -11.74 -7.58 -20.41
CA GLN A 229 -11.14 -8.69 -19.65
C GLN A 229 -9.63 -8.82 -19.92
N GLY A 230 -9.20 -8.65 -21.16
CA GLY A 230 -7.79 -8.63 -21.55
C GLY A 230 -6.98 -7.55 -20.82
N LEU A 231 -7.56 -6.37 -20.60
CA LEU A 231 -6.97 -5.29 -19.80
C LEU A 231 -6.77 -5.70 -18.34
N VAL A 232 -7.75 -6.36 -17.72
CA VAL A 232 -7.63 -6.85 -16.34
C VAL A 232 -6.52 -7.90 -16.24
N LYS A 233 -6.51 -8.89 -17.15
CA LYS A 233 -5.45 -9.91 -17.19
C LYS A 233 -4.07 -9.27 -17.35
N TRP A 234 -3.92 -8.32 -18.27
CA TRP A 234 -2.68 -7.57 -18.46
C TRP A 234 -2.27 -6.80 -17.20
N SER A 235 -3.22 -6.14 -16.52
CA SER A 235 -2.96 -5.43 -15.27
C SER A 235 -2.56 -6.32 -14.10
N ILE A 236 -2.68 -7.64 -14.23
CA ILE A 236 -2.27 -8.61 -13.21
C ILE A 236 -0.93 -9.24 -13.59
N ASN A 237 -0.76 -9.65 -14.86
CA ASN A 237 0.39 -10.45 -15.28
C ASN A 237 1.50 -9.65 -16.01
N GLY A 238 1.18 -8.51 -16.61
CA GLY A 238 2.09 -7.71 -17.45
C GLY A 238 2.79 -8.49 -18.57
N SER A 239 2.25 -9.65 -18.95
CA SER A 239 2.90 -10.66 -19.77
C SER A 239 2.45 -10.56 -21.22
N LYS A 240 3.40 -10.25 -22.11
CA LYS A 240 3.15 -10.24 -23.56
C LYS A 240 2.70 -11.62 -24.05
N THR A 241 3.30 -12.68 -23.52
CA THR A 241 3.00 -14.05 -23.91
C THR A 241 1.58 -14.43 -23.50
N THR A 242 1.19 -14.13 -22.27
CA THR A 242 -0.17 -14.43 -21.78
C THR A 242 -1.21 -13.68 -22.60
N HIS A 243 -0.99 -12.40 -22.87
CA HIS A 243 -1.91 -11.62 -23.68
C HIS A 243 -1.92 -12.04 -25.16
N ALA A 244 -0.80 -12.52 -25.72
CA ALA A 244 -0.78 -13.09 -27.07
C ALA A 244 -1.59 -14.39 -27.16
N LEU A 245 -1.52 -15.24 -26.12
CA LEU A 245 -2.36 -16.44 -26.03
C LEU A 245 -3.84 -16.08 -25.87
N ASP A 246 -4.17 -15.10 -25.01
CA ASP A 246 -5.53 -14.59 -24.86
C ASP A 246 -6.07 -14.03 -26.18
N GLY A 247 -5.30 -13.19 -26.89
CA GLY A 247 -5.69 -12.61 -28.17
C GLY A 247 -5.80 -13.62 -29.32
N ALA A 248 -5.13 -14.77 -29.21
CA ALA A 248 -5.27 -15.87 -30.17
C ALA A 248 -6.48 -16.77 -29.86
N SER A 249 -6.94 -16.79 -28.61
CA SER A 249 -8.04 -17.65 -28.14
C SER A 249 -9.36 -16.90 -27.90
N SER A 250 -9.34 -15.56 -27.98
CA SER A 250 -10.51 -14.70 -27.76
C SER A 250 -10.45 -13.42 -28.58
N ALA A 251 -11.58 -12.72 -28.69
CA ALA A 251 -11.67 -11.40 -29.33
C ALA A 251 -11.01 -10.25 -28.52
N SER A 252 -10.02 -10.54 -27.66
CA SER A 252 -9.37 -9.54 -26.79
C SER A 252 -8.33 -8.66 -27.49
N GLY A 253 -8.01 -8.95 -28.75
CA GLY A 253 -7.08 -8.17 -29.57
C GLY A 253 -5.61 -8.41 -29.25
N SER A 254 -4.74 -7.66 -29.92
CA SER A 254 -3.29 -7.81 -29.81
C SER A 254 -2.69 -6.94 -28.69
N VAL A 255 -1.47 -7.29 -28.25
CA VAL A 255 -0.66 -6.43 -27.35
C VAL A 255 -0.51 -5.01 -27.90
N THR A 256 -0.44 -4.86 -29.23
CA THR A 256 -0.35 -3.56 -29.90
C THR A 256 -1.64 -2.76 -29.74
N SER A 257 -2.81 -3.41 -29.86
CA SER A 257 -4.11 -2.79 -29.62
C SER A 257 -4.21 -2.29 -28.18
N LEU A 258 -3.81 -3.12 -27.20
CA LEU A 258 -3.79 -2.78 -25.79
C LEU A 258 -2.90 -1.56 -25.51
N LYS A 259 -1.67 -1.56 -26.01
CA LYS A 259 -0.74 -0.43 -25.84
C LYS A 259 -1.28 0.87 -26.41
N LYS A 260 -1.89 0.83 -27.60
CA LYS A 260 -2.50 2.03 -28.22
C LYS A 260 -3.62 2.60 -27.36
N VAL A 261 -4.50 1.75 -26.82
CA VAL A 261 -5.58 2.22 -25.94
C VAL A 261 -5.03 2.82 -24.65
N LEU A 262 -4.03 2.20 -24.02
CA LEU A 262 -3.38 2.75 -22.82
C LEU A 262 -2.66 4.08 -23.12
N GLN A 263 -1.95 4.17 -24.24
CA GLN A 263 -1.27 5.40 -24.66
C GLN A 263 -2.27 6.54 -24.89
N ASN A 264 -3.34 6.28 -25.64
CA ASN A 264 -4.41 7.25 -25.88
C ASN A 264 -5.09 7.68 -24.57
N SER A 265 -5.35 6.73 -23.67
CA SER A 265 -5.95 7.02 -22.35
C SER A 265 -5.02 7.84 -21.46
N SER A 266 -3.70 7.66 -21.61
CA SER A 266 -2.67 8.41 -20.87
C SER A 266 -2.25 9.73 -21.53
N ALA A 267 -2.90 10.15 -22.63
CA ALA A 267 -2.52 11.35 -23.35
C ALA A 267 -2.82 12.63 -22.55
N LYS A 268 -3.89 12.61 -21.73
CA LYS A 268 -4.21 13.72 -20.81
C LYS A 268 -3.34 13.60 -19.56
N SER A 269 -2.69 14.70 -19.18
CA SER A 269 -1.95 14.78 -17.92
C SER A 269 -2.91 14.69 -16.72
N ASN A 270 -2.43 14.09 -15.65
CA ASN A 270 -3.03 14.15 -14.32
C ASN A 270 -2.85 15.57 -13.78
N VAL A 271 -3.85 16.41 -14.02
CA VAL A 271 -3.91 17.74 -13.40
C VAL A 271 -4.58 17.61 -12.03
N CYS A 272 -4.06 18.35 -11.04
CA CYS A 272 -4.69 18.50 -9.74
C CYS A 272 -6.12 19.07 -9.88
N PHE A 273 -6.86 19.09 -8.77
CA PHE A 273 -8.18 19.73 -8.71
C PHE A 273 -8.05 21.23 -9.01
N SER A 274 -8.84 21.72 -9.95
CA SER A 274 -8.85 23.14 -10.38
C SER A 274 -9.50 24.08 -9.36
N SER A 275 -10.18 23.54 -8.36
CA SER A 275 -10.85 24.31 -7.30
C SER A 275 -10.85 23.53 -5.97
N GLY A 276 -11.10 24.24 -4.87
CA GLY A 276 -11.12 23.67 -3.53
C GLY A 276 -9.74 23.52 -2.89
N ASP A 277 -9.72 23.24 -1.60
CA ASP A 277 -8.49 22.98 -0.86
C ASP A 277 -8.03 21.53 -1.06
N VAL A 278 -6.71 21.33 -1.21
CA VAL A 278 -6.09 20.04 -1.48
C VAL A 278 -4.94 19.73 -0.51
N ASP A 279 -4.89 18.50 -0.03
CA ASP A 279 -3.71 17.95 0.64
C ASP A 279 -2.90 17.11 -0.35
N VAL A 280 -1.60 17.35 -0.38
CA VAL A 280 -0.65 16.66 -1.28
C VAL A 280 0.17 15.70 -0.46
N PHE A 281 0.19 14.42 -0.81
CA PHE A 281 1.06 13.43 -0.18
C PHE A 281 2.01 12.86 -1.23
N ALA A 282 3.28 12.74 -0.86
CA ALA A 282 4.31 12.20 -1.74
C ALA A 282 5.10 11.09 -1.04
N ASP A 283 5.30 9.99 -1.77
CA ASP A 283 5.98 8.80 -1.27
C ASP A 283 6.92 8.22 -2.34
N ASN A 284 8.02 7.64 -1.87
CA ASN A 284 9.02 7.01 -2.72
C ASN A 284 8.58 5.60 -3.08
N THR A 285 8.41 5.39 -4.37
CA THR A 285 8.06 4.08 -4.89
C THR A 285 9.20 3.49 -5.70
N GLN A 286 9.62 2.31 -5.26
CA GLN A 286 10.67 1.54 -5.91
C GLN A 286 10.14 0.26 -6.57
N ARG A 287 10.72 -0.08 -7.73
CA ARG A 287 10.60 -1.40 -8.38
C ARG A 287 11.98 -1.96 -8.65
N ILE A 288 12.28 -3.10 -8.03
CA ILE A 288 13.52 -3.85 -8.20
C ILE A 288 13.32 -4.88 -9.32
N GLY A 289 14.27 -4.95 -10.26
CA GLY A 289 14.27 -5.94 -11.31
C GLY A 289 14.63 -7.31 -10.76
N LYS A 290 13.65 -8.20 -10.57
CA LYS A 290 13.95 -9.57 -10.11
C LYS A 290 14.71 -10.34 -11.20
N THR A 291 16.03 -10.48 -11.05
CA THR A 291 16.82 -11.42 -11.86
C THR A 291 16.96 -12.73 -11.09
N GLY A 292 16.50 -13.85 -11.67
CA GLY A 292 16.61 -15.19 -11.04
C GLY A 292 18.04 -15.72 -10.89
N ARG A 293 19.06 -14.92 -11.25
CA ARG A 293 20.47 -15.19 -10.98
C ARG A 293 20.97 -14.16 -9.97
N VAL A 294 20.94 -14.50 -8.68
CA VAL A 294 21.62 -13.74 -7.64
C VAL A 294 23.07 -14.20 -7.63
N ARG A 295 24.01 -13.32 -7.97
CA ARG A 295 25.46 -13.56 -7.79
C ARG A 295 25.92 -12.78 -6.57
N THR A 296 26.82 -13.33 -5.78
CA THR A 296 27.49 -12.61 -4.69
C THR A 296 28.19 -11.38 -5.28
N GLY A 297 27.86 -10.17 -4.80
CA GLY A 297 28.37 -8.90 -5.33
C GLY A 297 27.60 -8.32 -6.53
N GLY A 298 26.54 -8.97 -7.04
CA GLY A 298 25.74 -8.44 -8.14
C GLY A 298 24.74 -7.37 -7.68
N THR A 299 24.80 -6.17 -8.26
CA THR A 299 23.79 -5.12 -8.06
C THR A 299 22.54 -5.44 -8.88
N THR A 300 21.36 -5.28 -8.27
CA THR A 300 20.07 -5.49 -8.95
C THR A 300 19.56 -4.14 -9.43
N PRO A 301 19.20 -3.97 -10.72
CA PRO A 301 18.69 -2.69 -11.20
C PRO A 301 17.38 -2.35 -10.49
N ALA A 302 17.27 -1.11 -10.02
CA ALA A 302 16.08 -0.58 -9.38
C ALA A 302 15.71 0.75 -10.02
N ASN A 303 14.41 1.00 -10.17
CA ASN A 303 13.89 2.32 -10.52
C ASN A 303 13.14 2.87 -9.30
N VAL A 304 13.51 4.08 -8.88
CA VAL A 304 12.90 4.83 -7.78
C VAL A 304 12.28 6.08 -8.36
N VAL A 305 10.98 6.27 -8.14
CA VAL A 305 10.24 7.47 -8.50
C VAL A 305 9.50 8.01 -7.28
N THR A 306 9.19 9.30 -7.29
CA THR A 306 8.27 9.89 -6.31
C THR A 306 6.87 9.88 -6.90
N ASN A 307 5.96 9.20 -6.21
CA ASN A 307 4.55 9.22 -6.52
C ASN A 307 3.88 10.35 -5.74
N VAL A 308 2.91 11.00 -6.39
CA VAL A 308 2.17 12.13 -5.82
C VAL A 308 0.69 11.76 -5.79
N VAL A 309 0.03 12.04 -4.67
CA VAL A 309 -1.41 11.86 -4.49
C VAL A 309 -2.01 13.16 -4.00
N PHE A 310 -3.06 13.61 -4.68
CA PHE A 310 -3.88 14.74 -4.31
C PHE A 310 -5.16 14.24 -3.65
N ILE A 311 -5.46 14.74 -2.47
CA ILE A 311 -6.71 14.51 -1.76
C ILE A 311 -7.46 15.83 -1.70
N GLN A 312 -8.66 15.88 -2.27
CA GLN A 312 -9.51 17.07 -2.19
C GLN A 312 -10.21 17.08 -0.84
N SER A 313 -9.78 18.00 0.01
CA SER A 313 -10.16 18.10 1.41
C SER A 313 -11.47 18.88 1.56
N ARG A 314 -11.62 19.97 0.81
CA ARG A 314 -12.85 20.78 0.77
C ARG A 314 -13.13 21.31 -0.64
N PRO A 315 -14.10 20.73 -1.37
CA PRO A 315 -14.35 21.09 -2.78
C PRO A 315 -14.78 22.55 -3.01
N ALA A 316 -15.49 23.15 -2.04
CA ALA A 316 -16.06 24.50 -2.14
C ALA A 316 -15.33 25.57 -1.30
N SER A 317 -14.29 25.18 -0.58
CA SER A 317 -13.50 26.09 0.27
C SER A 317 -12.42 26.78 -0.56
N ASN A 318 -11.94 27.93 -0.07
CA ASN A 318 -10.96 28.75 -0.76
C ASN A 318 -9.79 29.17 0.17
N LEU A 319 -9.55 28.45 1.27
CA LEU A 319 -8.50 28.83 2.23
C LEU A 319 -7.12 28.88 1.57
N GLN A 320 -6.84 27.94 0.66
CA GLN A 320 -5.58 27.89 -0.07
C GLN A 320 -5.42 29.00 -1.11
N THR A 321 -6.49 29.71 -1.48
CA THR A 321 -6.43 30.89 -2.36
C THR A 321 -6.09 32.17 -1.61
N GLN A 322 -6.16 32.13 -0.28
CA GLN A 322 -5.94 33.27 0.59
C GLN A 322 -4.47 33.35 0.99
N GLY A 323 -3.70 34.23 0.33
CA GLY A 323 -2.27 34.39 0.57
C GLY A 323 -1.91 34.71 2.02
N GLN A 324 -2.75 35.48 2.73
CA GLN A 324 -2.54 35.83 4.14
C GLN A 324 -2.58 34.63 5.09
N LEU A 325 -3.13 33.49 4.66
CA LEU A 325 -3.17 32.25 5.44
C LEU A 325 -1.95 31.35 5.17
N ALA A 326 -1.06 31.73 4.25
CA ALA A 326 0.15 30.97 3.97
C ALA A 326 1.04 30.84 5.22
N PRO A 327 1.75 29.71 5.42
CA PRO A 327 2.55 29.45 6.62
C PRO A 327 3.56 30.55 6.96
N SER A 328 4.13 31.20 5.95
CA SER A 328 5.05 32.33 6.09
C SER A 328 4.52 33.50 6.91
N HIS A 329 3.19 33.66 7.00
CA HIS A 329 2.57 34.75 7.73
C HIS A 329 2.44 34.52 9.23
N TRP A 330 2.56 33.29 9.72
CA TRP A 330 2.27 32.96 11.12
C TRP A 330 3.21 31.93 11.78
N LEU A 331 3.85 31.06 11.00
CA LEU A 331 4.73 29.99 11.52
C LEU A 331 6.14 30.52 11.82
N ASP A 332 6.74 30.07 12.92
CA ASP A 332 8.06 30.54 13.42
C ASP A 332 8.08 32.05 13.75
N LYS A 333 6.95 32.63 14.17
CA LYS A 333 6.85 34.06 14.54
C LYS A 333 6.70 34.33 16.03
N THR A 334 6.57 33.29 16.84
CA THR A 334 6.37 33.42 18.28
C THR A 334 7.59 32.91 19.05
N GLU A 335 7.97 33.60 20.12
CA GLU A 335 9.13 33.25 20.96
C GLU A 335 8.75 32.28 22.10
N ASP A 336 7.46 32.20 22.46
CA ASP A 336 6.89 31.41 23.57
C ASP A 336 6.33 30.04 23.14
N VAL A 337 6.85 29.47 22.04
CA VAL A 337 6.33 28.21 21.45
C VAL A 337 6.32 27.05 22.47
N ALA A 338 7.37 26.92 23.28
CA ALA A 338 7.48 25.83 24.25
C ALA A 338 6.38 25.88 25.32
N ASP A 339 6.04 27.08 25.80
CA ASP A 339 5.00 27.31 26.81
C ASP A 339 3.62 27.05 26.22
N LYS A 340 3.37 27.53 24.98
CA LYS A 340 2.14 27.25 24.23
C LYS A 340 1.92 25.76 23.99
N ILE A 341 2.97 25.02 23.60
CA ILE A 341 2.92 23.56 23.44
C ILE A 341 2.56 22.91 24.77
N THR A 342 3.23 23.30 25.87
CA THR A 342 3.00 22.71 27.19
C THR A 342 1.56 22.98 27.69
N ALA A 343 1.04 24.19 27.48
CA ALA A 343 -0.34 24.53 27.82
C ALA A 343 -1.34 23.69 27.00
N PHE A 344 -1.11 23.54 25.70
CA PHE A 344 -1.96 22.76 24.82
C PHE A 344 -1.91 21.24 25.14
N GLU A 345 -0.74 20.70 25.47
CA GLU A 345 -0.58 19.31 25.92
C GLU A 345 -1.34 19.04 27.22
N LYS A 346 -1.30 19.98 28.17
CA LYS A 346 -2.06 19.89 29.42
C LYS A 346 -3.56 19.85 29.16
N GLU A 347 -4.06 20.74 28.31
CA GLU A 347 -5.48 20.77 27.90
C GLU A 347 -5.91 19.43 27.28
N LEU A 348 -5.12 18.90 26.34
CA LEU A 348 -5.38 17.62 25.70
C LEU A 348 -5.33 16.44 26.69
N ASN A 349 -4.39 16.46 27.62
CA ASN A 349 -4.32 15.42 28.64
C ASN A 349 -5.57 15.44 29.54
N ASP A 350 -5.96 16.61 30.05
CA ASP A 350 -7.00 16.76 31.06
C ASP A 350 -8.41 16.56 30.50
N ASN A 351 -8.64 17.01 29.26
CA ASN A 351 -9.95 17.02 28.61
C ASN A 351 -10.18 15.83 27.67
N VAL A 352 -9.11 15.16 27.19
CA VAL A 352 -9.22 14.11 26.16
C VAL A 352 -8.60 12.80 26.64
N PHE A 353 -7.30 12.77 26.91
CA PHE A 353 -6.61 11.51 27.19
C PHE A 353 -7.01 10.91 28.55
N ARG A 354 -7.07 11.71 29.62
CA ARG A 354 -7.46 11.23 30.96
C ARG A 354 -8.89 10.68 30.98
N PRO A 355 -9.92 11.35 30.43
CA PRO A 355 -11.25 10.76 30.28
C PRO A 355 -11.26 9.47 29.46
N TYR A 356 -10.54 9.45 28.33
CA TYR A 356 -10.40 8.25 27.49
C TYR A 356 -9.76 7.08 28.26
N ARG A 357 -8.73 7.35 29.08
CA ARG A 357 -8.08 6.37 29.95
C ARG A 357 -9.04 5.82 30.99
N HIS A 358 -9.77 6.69 31.71
CA HIS A 358 -10.72 6.27 32.74
C HIS A 358 -11.86 5.43 32.16
N MET A 359 -12.37 5.81 30.99
CA MET A 359 -13.36 5.00 30.27
C MET A 359 -12.81 3.61 29.93
N CYS A 360 -11.59 3.51 29.38
CA CYS A 360 -10.97 2.23 29.06
C CYS A 360 -10.71 1.38 30.31
N GLN A 361 -10.20 1.98 31.39
CA GLN A 361 -10.00 1.33 32.68
C GLN A 361 -11.33 0.78 33.23
N SER A 362 -12.39 1.57 33.19
CA SER A 362 -13.72 1.14 33.62
C SER A 362 -14.19 -0.09 32.85
N LYS A 363 -13.98 -0.13 31.53
CA LYS A 363 -14.32 -1.32 30.72
C LYS A 363 -13.53 -2.57 31.11
N PHE A 364 -12.23 -2.44 31.37
CA PHE A 364 -11.42 -3.58 31.83
C PHE A 364 -11.82 -4.04 33.23
N ILE A 365 -12.11 -3.11 34.13
CA ILE A 365 -12.62 -3.40 35.48
C ILE A 365 -13.97 -4.13 35.41
N GLU A 366 -14.92 -3.66 34.59
CA GLU A 366 -16.21 -4.33 34.40
C GLU A 366 -16.04 -5.74 33.82
N GLN A 367 -15.11 -5.93 32.89
CA GLN A 367 -14.79 -7.26 32.38
C GLN A 367 -14.26 -8.17 33.50
N VAL A 368 -13.30 -7.71 34.30
CA VAL A 368 -12.76 -8.47 35.44
C VAL A 368 -13.84 -8.78 36.48
N LYS A 369 -14.73 -7.82 36.80
CA LYS A 369 -15.88 -8.04 37.69
C LYS A 369 -16.77 -9.17 37.18
N SER A 370 -17.05 -9.18 35.88
CA SER A 370 -17.88 -10.22 35.27
C SER A 370 -17.20 -11.59 35.32
N GLU A 371 -15.87 -11.65 35.15
CA GLU A 371 -15.10 -12.89 35.27
C GLU A 371 -15.15 -13.44 36.70
N LEU A 372 -14.87 -12.59 37.71
CA LEU A 372 -14.89 -12.99 39.12
C LEU A 372 -16.29 -13.37 39.63
N HIS A 373 -17.35 -12.71 39.16
CA HIS A 373 -18.71 -13.07 39.54
C HIS A 373 -19.12 -14.47 39.05
N VAL A 374 -18.59 -14.90 37.90
CA VAL A 374 -18.81 -16.26 37.40
C VAL A 374 -18.09 -17.29 38.28
N ASP A 375 -16.89 -16.98 38.78
CA ASP A 375 -16.19 -17.82 39.77
C ASP A 375 -16.99 -17.99 41.07
N ASP A 376 -17.59 -16.90 41.57
CA ASP A 376 -18.39 -16.90 42.79
C ASP A 376 -19.66 -17.81 42.67
N ILE A 377 -20.28 -17.85 41.49
CA ILE A 377 -21.52 -18.62 41.22
C ILE A 377 -21.24 -20.12 41.03
N THR A 378 -20.14 -20.49 40.38
CA THR A 378 -19.86 -21.89 40.05
C THR A 378 -19.35 -22.71 41.24
N GLY A 379 -18.90 -22.05 42.32
CA GLY A 379 -18.38 -22.70 43.53
C GLY A 379 -17.09 -23.50 43.30
N GLU A 380 -16.56 -23.49 42.08
CA GLU A 380 -15.27 -24.05 41.72
C GLU A 380 -14.30 -22.88 41.59
N SER A 381 -13.30 -22.80 42.47
CA SER A 381 -12.13 -21.92 42.28
C SER A 381 -11.29 -22.38 41.08
N LYS A 382 -11.90 -22.38 39.89
CA LYS A 382 -11.26 -22.68 38.61
C LYS A 382 -11.04 -21.35 37.94
N ASP A 383 -9.96 -20.69 38.33
CA ASP A 383 -9.47 -19.49 37.70
C ASP A 383 -9.71 -19.53 36.16
N HIS A 384 -10.67 -18.75 35.65
CA HIS A 384 -11.23 -18.85 34.28
C HIS A 384 -10.16 -18.89 33.19
N VAL A 385 -9.01 -18.25 33.45
CA VAL A 385 -7.84 -18.23 32.57
C VAL A 385 -7.18 -19.60 32.44
N TYR A 386 -7.07 -20.36 33.55
CA TYR A 386 -6.55 -21.74 33.51
C TYR A 386 -7.57 -22.70 32.92
N TYR A 387 -8.86 -22.52 33.23
CA TYR A 387 -9.93 -23.37 32.70
C TYR A 387 -10.08 -23.25 31.19
N SER A 388 -10.11 -22.01 30.65
CA SER A 388 -10.19 -21.74 29.20
C SER A 388 -8.99 -22.27 28.41
N CYS A 389 -7.80 -22.33 29.01
CA CYS A 389 -6.62 -22.98 28.41
C CYS A 389 -6.61 -24.51 28.54
N SER A 390 -7.28 -25.08 29.55
CA SER A 390 -7.32 -26.53 29.81
C SER A 390 -8.50 -27.27 29.18
N ALA A 391 -9.54 -26.55 28.74
CA ALA A 391 -10.66 -27.13 28.01
C ALA A 391 -10.12 -27.80 26.74
N GLN A 392 -10.25 -29.14 26.67
CA GLN A 392 -10.01 -29.90 25.44
C GLN A 392 -10.77 -29.24 24.29
N GLU A 393 -10.23 -29.30 23.08
CA GLU A 393 -10.59 -28.49 21.91
C GLU A 393 -12.08 -28.42 21.52
N GLN A 394 -13.00 -29.13 22.18
CA GLN A 394 -14.38 -29.38 21.78
C GLN A 394 -15.46 -28.59 22.56
N ASP A 395 -15.24 -28.19 23.82
CA ASP A 395 -16.30 -27.62 24.67
C ASP A 395 -16.19 -26.10 24.92
N CYS A 396 -17.36 -25.44 24.99
CA CYS A 396 -17.57 -24.03 25.36
C CYS A 396 -18.48 -23.95 26.60
N VAL A 397 -18.22 -23.01 27.52
CA VAL A 397 -19.12 -22.71 28.65
C VAL A 397 -19.87 -21.41 28.38
N CYS A 398 -21.19 -21.41 28.57
CA CYS A 398 -22.00 -20.21 28.37
C CYS A 398 -21.84 -19.23 29.55
N PRO A 399 -21.43 -17.96 29.31
CA PRO A 399 -21.28 -16.98 30.39
C PRO A 399 -22.62 -16.51 30.99
N LYS A 400 -23.74 -16.74 30.31
CA LYS A 400 -25.07 -16.29 30.75
C LYS A 400 -25.82 -17.34 31.59
N CYS A 401 -25.59 -18.63 31.34
CA CYS A 401 -26.35 -19.70 31.98
C CYS A 401 -25.51 -20.92 32.37
N CYS A 402 -24.18 -20.82 32.29
CA CYS A 402 -23.20 -21.81 32.74
C CYS A 402 -23.33 -23.21 32.12
N LYS A 403 -24.10 -23.39 31.03
CA LYS A 403 -24.17 -24.66 30.31
C LYS A 403 -22.93 -24.87 29.46
N VAL A 404 -22.38 -26.08 29.52
CA VAL A 404 -21.34 -26.58 28.62
C VAL A 404 -21.98 -27.01 27.30
N TYR A 405 -21.41 -26.62 26.16
CA TYR A 405 -21.90 -26.95 24.82
C TYR A 405 -20.76 -27.02 23.81
N ASP A 406 -20.95 -27.78 22.72
CA ASP A 406 -19.94 -27.93 21.66
C ASP A 406 -19.63 -26.60 20.95
N LYS A 407 -18.35 -26.35 20.65
CA LYS A 407 -17.89 -25.18 19.83
C LYS A 407 -18.57 -25.06 18.46
N VAL A 408 -19.13 -26.14 17.93
CA VAL A 408 -19.83 -26.18 16.63
C VAL A 408 -21.18 -25.48 16.71
N THR A 409 -21.80 -25.41 17.90
CA THR A 409 -23.07 -24.70 18.09
C THR A 409 -22.84 -23.19 18.23
N VAL A 410 -23.38 -22.44 17.26
CA VAL A 410 -23.24 -20.98 17.13
C VAL A 410 -23.95 -20.23 18.28
N GLU A 411 -24.94 -20.86 18.92
CA GLU A 411 -25.71 -20.28 20.02
C GLU A 411 -25.80 -21.26 21.17
N CYS A 412 -25.72 -20.75 22.40
CA CYS A 412 -25.87 -21.58 23.59
C CYS A 412 -27.27 -22.23 23.58
N PRO A 413 -27.35 -23.58 23.59
CA PRO A 413 -28.63 -24.30 23.57
C PRO A 413 -29.46 -24.07 24.85
N GLY A 414 -28.87 -23.49 25.90
CA GLY A 414 -29.58 -23.16 27.13
C GLY A 414 -30.35 -21.85 27.11
N CYS A 415 -29.77 -20.79 26.53
CA CYS A 415 -30.29 -19.44 26.66
C CYS A 415 -30.20 -18.60 25.37
N GLY A 416 -29.79 -19.20 24.25
CA GLY A 416 -29.61 -18.53 22.97
C GLY A 416 -28.41 -17.57 22.91
N TYR A 417 -27.52 -17.57 23.91
CA TYR A 417 -26.34 -16.70 23.91
C TYR A 417 -25.36 -17.10 22.81
N ASN A 418 -25.10 -16.22 21.85
CA ASN A 418 -24.18 -16.44 20.74
C ASN A 418 -22.78 -15.85 21.07
N PRO A 419 -21.74 -16.67 21.33
CA PRO A 419 -20.38 -16.18 21.55
C PRO A 419 -19.72 -15.63 20.27
N VAL A 420 -20.30 -15.92 19.10
CA VAL A 420 -19.88 -15.47 17.76
C VAL A 420 -20.67 -14.23 17.31
N ASN A 421 -21.37 -13.54 18.21
CA ASN A 421 -21.61 -12.12 18.00
C ASN A 421 -20.25 -11.41 18.04
N VAL A 422 -19.54 -11.51 16.91
CA VAL A 422 -18.47 -10.61 16.52
C VAL A 422 -19.02 -9.23 16.85
N PRO A 423 -18.36 -8.45 17.72
CA PRO A 423 -18.77 -7.07 17.93
C PRO A 423 -18.94 -6.49 16.55
N ASP A 424 -20.15 -6.02 16.25
CA ASP A 424 -20.44 -5.36 14.99
C ASP A 424 -19.26 -4.43 14.72
N ARG A 425 -18.73 -4.47 13.49
CA ARG A 425 -17.61 -3.60 13.08
C ARG A 425 -17.92 -2.14 13.44
N SER A 426 -19.20 -1.78 13.61
CA SER A 426 -19.69 -0.51 14.15
C SER A 426 -19.11 -0.06 15.50
N SER A 427 -18.63 -0.99 16.35
CA SER A 427 -18.14 -0.71 17.71
C SER A 427 -16.62 -0.53 17.82
N MET A 428 -15.84 -1.02 16.84
CA MET A 428 -14.38 -0.93 16.86
C MET A 428 -14.01 0.56 16.67
N TYR A 429 -13.64 1.25 17.76
CA TYR A 429 -13.47 2.72 17.86
C TYR A 429 -14.77 3.54 18.04
N GLY A 430 -15.91 2.90 18.30
CA GLY A 430 -17.18 3.59 18.56
C GLY A 430 -17.15 4.52 19.76
N ASP A 431 -16.23 4.27 20.69
CA ASP A 431 -16.00 5.07 21.90
C ASP A 431 -15.44 6.47 21.64
N VAL A 432 -14.88 6.70 20.44
CA VAL A 432 -14.37 8.01 20.03
C VAL A 432 -15.36 8.64 19.06
N PRO A 433 -15.79 9.90 19.27
CA PRO A 433 -16.68 10.60 18.33
C PRO A 433 -16.04 10.70 16.95
N SER A 434 -16.83 10.49 15.88
CA SER A 434 -16.33 10.68 14.52
C SER A 434 -16.46 12.13 14.08
N CYS A 435 -15.42 12.65 13.45
CA CYS A 435 -15.44 13.91 12.71
C CYS A 435 -15.18 13.69 11.21
N HIS A 436 -15.46 12.49 10.68
CA HIS A 436 -15.45 12.28 9.24
C HIS A 436 -16.58 13.08 8.59
N SER A 437 -16.29 13.70 7.46
CA SER A 437 -17.34 14.22 6.59
C SER A 437 -18.21 13.07 6.08
N LYS A 438 -19.50 13.33 5.82
CA LYS A 438 -20.40 12.34 5.22
C LYS A 438 -20.01 12.02 3.78
N GLU A 439 -19.31 12.93 3.11
CA GLU A 439 -18.85 12.76 1.74
C GLU A 439 -17.47 12.10 1.70
N LYS A 440 -17.28 11.25 0.69
CA LYS A 440 -15.98 10.61 0.45
C LYS A 440 -15.04 11.63 -0.19
N PRO A 441 -13.81 11.82 0.34
CA PRO A 441 -12.84 12.70 -0.28
C PRO A 441 -12.45 12.18 -1.66
N ALA A 442 -12.38 13.09 -2.63
CA ALA A 442 -11.89 12.77 -3.96
C ALA A 442 -10.37 12.61 -3.93
N VAL A 443 -9.86 11.51 -4.50
CA VAL A 443 -8.43 11.20 -4.54
C VAL A 443 -8.00 11.10 -6.00
N LYS A 444 -6.90 11.77 -6.35
CA LYS A 444 -6.29 11.72 -7.68
C LYS A 444 -4.80 11.41 -7.56
N MET A 445 -4.31 10.56 -8.46
CA MET A 445 -2.88 10.42 -8.70
C MET A 445 -2.37 11.66 -9.44
N GLY A 446 -1.23 12.19 -9.01
CA GLY A 446 -0.50 13.24 -9.73
C GLY A 446 0.39 12.70 -10.83
N GLU A 447 1.16 13.61 -11.43
CA GLU A 447 2.25 13.24 -12.33
C GLU A 447 3.42 12.68 -11.51
N ILE A 448 4.02 11.61 -12.02
CA ILE A 448 5.19 10.98 -11.40
C ILE A 448 6.37 11.94 -11.52
N ILE A 449 7.16 12.06 -10.44
CA ILE A 449 8.41 12.80 -10.44
C ILE A 449 9.54 11.77 -10.49
N PRO A 450 10.36 11.72 -11.56
CA PRO A 450 11.39 10.68 -11.76
C PRO A 450 12.65 10.91 -10.92
N ILE A 451 12.47 11.28 -9.66
CA ILE A 451 13.51 11.71 -8.72
C ILE A 451 13.31 10.96 -7.41
N ASN A 452 14.42 10.58 -6.77
CA ASN A 452 14.44 10.06 -5.42
C ASN A 452 14.76 11.20 -4.42
N PRO A 453 13.82 11.64 -3.57
CA PRO A 453 13.97 12.74 -2.62
C PRO A 453 14.79 12.30 -1.41
N ASN A 454 16.11 12.19 -1.58
CA ASN A 454 17.04 11.75 -0.55
C ASN A 454 18.13 12.79 -0.23
N SER A 455 18.11 13.94 -0.89
CA SER A 455 19.08 15.03 -0.72
C SER A 455 18.38 16.39 -0.74
N LYS A 456 19.06 17.45 -0.27
CA LYS A 456 18.56 18.82 -0.31
C LYS A 456 18.14 19.24 -1.73
N ALA A 457 18.98 18.96 -2.73
CA ALA A 457 18.70 19.31 -4.13
C ALA A 457 17.48 18.58 -4.69
N THR A 458 17.41 17.26 -4.52
CA THR A 458 16.30 16.44 -5.04
C THR A 458 14.98 16.75 -4.37
N ILE A 459 14.97 17.01 -3.06
CA ILE A 459 13.75 17.38 -2.32
C ILE A 459 13.25 18.75 -2.73
N LYS A 460 14.15 19.72 -2.93
CA LYS A 460 13.78 21.04 -3.45
C LYS A 460 13.10 20.92 -4.82
N GLU A 461 13.65 20.13 -5.73
CA GLU A 461 13.07 19.91 -7.05
C GLU A 461 11.69 19.24 -6.95
N VAL A 462 11.54 18.23 -6.09
CA VAL A 462 10.24 17.60 -5.82
C VAL A 462 9.24 18.64 -5.29
N LEU A 463 9.58 19.44 -4.29
CA LEU A 463 8.68 20.46 -3.71
C LEU A 463 8.24 21.50 -4.74
N LEU A 464 9.16 21.99 -5.59
CA LEU A 464 8.82 22.91 -6.68
C LEU A 464 7.87 22.27 -7.69
N ASN A 465 8.07 20.99 -8.01
CA ASN A 465 7.17 20.26 -8.90
C ASN A 465 5.78 20.04 -8.26
N LEU A 466 5.71 19.76 -6.95
CA LEU A 466 4.45 19.67 -6.22
C LEU A 466 3.67 21.00 -6.26
N LYS A 467 4.35 22.14 -6.05
CA LYS A 467 3.76 23.49 -6.19
C LYS A 467 3.15 23.68 -7.58
N GLN A 468 3.92 23.37 -8.62
CA GLN A 468 3.47 23.49 -10.00
C GLN A 468 2.26 22.60 -10.28
N GLN A 469 2.31 21.32 -9.90
CA GLN A 469 1.20 20.39 -10.13
C GLN A 469 -0.07 20.79 -9.35
N ALA A 470 0.09 21.38 -8.16
CA ALA A 470 -1.03 21.82 -7.33
C ALA A 470 -1.56 23.23 -7.68
N GLY A 471 -0.96 23.91 -8.67
CA GLY A 471 -1.38 25.25 -9.11
C GLY A 471 -1.02 26.37 -8.12
N VAL A 472 0.08 26.23 -7.38
CA VAL A 472 0.52 27.29 -6.45
C VAL A 472 1.19 28.41 -7.21
N GLY A 473 0.72 29.64 -6.99
CA GLY A 473 1.07 30.83 -7.77
C GLY A 473 0.09 31.10 -8.93
N THR A 474 -0.82 30.18 -9.24
CA THR A 474 -1.88 30.37 -10.24
C THR A 474 -3.27 30.29 -9.62
N ASP A 475 -3.63 29.11 -9.11
CA ASP A 475 -4.96 28.82 -8.55
C ASP A 475 -4.96 28.89 -7.02
N ARG A 476 -3.80 28.66 -6.39
CA ARG A 476 -3.61 28.63 -4.94
C ARG A 476 -2.42 29.50 -4.55
N SER A 477 -2.46 30.06 -3.35
CA SER A 477 -1.36 30.79 -2.73
C SER A 477 -0.49 29.92 -1.82
N TRP A 478 -1.01 28.80 -1.30
CA TRP A 478 -0.26 27.87 -0.46
C TRP A 478 -0.86 26.46 -0.50
N ILE A 479 -0.10 25.45 -0.07
CA ILE A 479 -0.53 24.04 -0.02
C ILE A 479 -0.02 23.31 1.23
N ARG A 480 -0.73 22.25 1.63
CA ARG A 480 -0.26 21.30 2.65
C ARG A 480 0.38 20.08 1.98
N VAL A 481 1.61 19.75 2.40
CA VAL A 481 2.42 18.67 1.84
C VAL A 481 2.80 17.66 2.93
N GLY A 482 2.40 16.41 2.72
CA GLY A 482 2.73 15.27 3.55
C GLY A 482 3.96 14.53 3.05
N PHE A 483 4.98 14.47 3.90
CA PHE A 483 6.16 13.62 3.76
C PHE A 483 6.36 12.77 5.00
N ASP A 484 7.09 11.66 4.86
CA ASP A 484 7.55 10.85 5.97
C ASP A 484 9.09 10.90 6.11
N GLY A 485 9.59 10.38 7.24
CA GLY A 485 11.01 10.08 7.48
C GLY A 485 12.02 11.16 7.07
N VAL A 486 13.01 10.73 6.27
CA VAL A 486 14.12 11.58 5.80
C VAL A 486 13.65 12.70 4.87
N PRO A 487 12.75 12.45 3.88
CA PRO A 487 12.18 13.52 3.05
C PRO A 487 11.61 14.69 3.86
N TYR A 488 10.80 14.40 4.89
CA TYR A 488 10.24 15.45 5.74
C TYR A 488 11.34 16.26 6.44
N ARG A 489 12.32 15.58 7.06
CA ARG A 489 13.39 16.25 7.81
C ARG A 489 14.15 17.24 6.93
N ILE A 490 14.52 16.83 5.72
CA ILE A 490 15.26 17.69 4.79
C ILE A 490 14.36 18.80 4.26
N ALA A 491 13.08 18.51 3.94
CA ALA A 491 12.12 19.51 3.50
C ALA A 491 11.93 20.62 4.56
N ASN A 492 11.82 20.25 5.83
CA ASN A 492 11.69 21.21 6.94
C ASN A 492 12.91 22.14 7.04
N LEU A 493 14.13 21.60 6.87
CA LEU A 493 15.34 22.41 6.84
C LEU A 493 15.38 23.35 5.62
N LEU A 494 14.95 22.88 4.45
CA LEU A 494 14.88 23.71 3.24
C LEU A 494 13.90 24.86 3.38
N ILE A 495 12.71 24.63 3.93
CA ILE A 495 11.70 25.68 4.14
C ILE A 495 12.21 26.76 5.09
N LYS A 496 12.95 26.37 6.14
CA LYS A 496 13.51 27.33 7.10
C LYS A 496 14.67 28.14 6.52
N ASN A 497 15.57 27.49 5.78
CA ASN A 497 16.87 28.06 5.47
C ASN A 497 17.04 28.49 4.00
N THR A 498 16.08 28.22 3.11
CA THR A 498 16.23 28.56 1.69
C THR A 498 15.52 29.86 1.33
N ILE A 499 16.29 30.83 0.87
CA ILE A 499 15.80 32.11 0.32
C ILE A 499 16.19 32.24 -1.15
N MET A 500 15.56 33.19 -1.82
CA MET A 500 15.84 33.59 -3.20
C MET A 500 16.21 35.07 -3.19
N CYS A 501 17.35 35.41 -3.77
CA CYS A 501 17.77 36.79 -3.98
C CYS A 501 16.90 37.45 -5.04
N GLU A 502 16.36 38.64 -4.77
CA GLU A 502 15.46 39.34 -5.72
C GLU A 502 16.19 39.92 -6.94
N VAL A 503 17.52 40.04 -6.87
CA VAL A 503 18.35 40.61 -7.95
C VAL A 503 18.84 39.54 -8.92
N CYS A 504 19.52 38.49 -8.44
CA CYS A 504 20.01 37.41 -9.31
C CYS A 504 19.07 36.21 -9.45
N ASN A 505 18.00 36.11 -8.65
CA ASN A 505 17.17 34.91 -8.52
C ASN A 505 17.95 33.66 -8.07
N GLU A 506 19.15 33.82 -7.51
CA GLU A 506 19.92 32.70 -6.94
C GLU A 506 19.25 32.22 -5.65
N HIS A 507 19.18 30.89 -5.51
CA HIS A 507 18.63 30.26 -4.32
C HIS A 507 19.74 29.97 -3.31
N ILE A 508 19.62 30.54 -2.11
CA ILE A 508 20.66 30.57 -1.10
C ILE A 508 20.21 29.77 0.12
N ASP A 509 21.07 28.88 0.60
CA ASP A 509 20.91 28.22 1.90
C ASP A 509 21.61 29.06 2.96
N ILE A 510 20.85 29.82 3.75
CA ILE A 510 21.39 30.76 4.74
C ILE A 510 22.10 30.08 5.90
N SER A 511 21.91 28.76 6.07
CA SER A 511 22.67 27.99 7.05
C SER A 511 24.09 27.65 6.59
N VAL A 512 24.40 27.90 5.32
CA VAL A 512 25.74 27.68 4.72
C VAL A 512 26.38 29.01 4.34
N THR A 513 25.60 29.90 3.70
CA THR A 513 26.09 31.21 3.26
C THR A 513 25.10 32.27 3.75
N PRO A 514 25.50 33.10 4.75
CA PRO A 514 24.68 34.22 5.18
C PRO A 514 24.28 35.10 4.00
N PHE A 515 23.06 35.65 4.03
CA PHE A 515 22.53 36.43 2.91
C PHE A 515 23.39 37.66 2.60
N ASP A 516 23.90 38.32 3.64
CA ASP A 516 24.78 39.49 3.50
C ASP A 516 26.07 39.15 2.75
N ALA A 517 26.68 37.99 3.06
CA ALA A 517 27.87 37.51 2.37
C ALA A 517 27.59 37.21 0.88
N HIS A 518 26.40 36.69 0.54
CA HIS A 518 26.00 36.55 -0.86
C HIS A 518 25.90 37.92 -1.55
N CYS A 519 25.26 38.90 -0.90
CA CYS A 519 25.08 40.25 -1.44
C CYS A 519 26.42 40.92 -1.73
N GLU A 520 27.36 40.85 -0.80
CA GLU A 520 28.72 41.41 -0.96
C GLU A 520 29.49 40.79 -2.14
N ILE A 521 29.37 39.48 -2.33
CA ILE A 521 30.13 38.75 -3.36
C ILE A 521 29.50 38.89 -4.76
N LYS A 522 28.18 38.76 -4.85
CA LYS A 522 27.45 38.66 -6.13
C LYS A 522 26.91 40.00 -6.61
N HIS A 523 26.71 40.94 -5.71
CA HIS A 523 26.06 42.22 -5.97
C HIS A 523 26.86 43.41 -5.39
N PRO A 524 28.17 43.53 -5.68
CA PRO A 524 28.98 44.60 -5.11
C PRO A 524 28.44 45.97 -5.53
N GLY A 525 28.23 46.84 -4.53
CA GLY A 525 27.74 48.22 -4.74
C GLY A 525 26.22 48.36 -4.94
N VAL A 526 25.45 47.28 -4.79
CA VAL A 526 23.98 47.34 -4.75
C VAL A 526 23.54 47.29 -3.29
N TYR A 527 22.80 48.32 -2.86
CA TYR A 527 22.25 48.43 -1.51
C TYR A 527 20.77 48.05 -1.49
N ASP A 528 20.24 47.67 -0.32
CA ASP A 528 18.84 47.29 -0.11
C ASP A 528 18.35 46.10 -0.96
N ILE A 529 19.17 45.06 -1.07
CA ILE A 529 18.80 43.82 -1.79
C ILE A 529 17.77 43.04 -0.95
N GLY A 530 16.56 42.89 -1.49
CA GLY A 530 15.53 42.05 -0.90
C GLY A 530 15.80 40.55 -1.08
N SER A 531 15.19 39.75 -0.20
CA SER A 531 15.11 38.30 -0.37
C SER A 531 13.69 37.80 -0.14
N LYS A 532 13.34 36.74 -0.86
CA LYS A 532 12.05 36.05 -0.71
C LYS A 532 12.28 34.61 -0.28
N LYS A 533 11.54 34.13 0.72
CA LYS A 533 11.56 32.69 1.05
C LYS A 533 10.95 31.89 -0.12
N LEU A 534 11.62 30.81 -0.52
CA LEU A 534 11.25 30.07 -1.75
C LEU A 534 10.04 29.14 -1.59
N LEU A 535 9.89 28.56 -0.40
CA LEU A 535 8.98 27.46 -0.08
C LEU A 535 8.06 27.82 1.11
N ASP A 536 7.79 29.11 1.26
CA ASP A 536 7.11 29.73 2.39
C ASP A 536 5.58 29.54 2.34
N ASP A 537 5.11 29.10 1.18
CA ASP A 537 3.77 28.68 0.81
C ASP A 537 3.50 27.17 1.04
N ILE A 538 4.43 26.44 1.66
CA ILE A 538 4.28 25.00 1.93
C ILE A 538 4.09 24.75 3.43
N LEU A 539 2.94 24.20 3.79
CA LEU A 539 2.66 23.66 5.12
C LEU A 539 3.06 22.19 5.16
N LEU A 540 4.19 21.86 5.78
CA LEU A 540 4.60 20.46 5.95
C LEU A 540 3.81 19.76 7.06
N THR A 541 3.39 18.52 6.80
CA THR A 541 2.73 17.64 7.78
C THR A 541 3.40 16.26 7.78
N PRO A 542 3.57 15.61 8.94
CA PRO A 542 4.05 14.24 8.99
C PRO A 542 2.97 13.24 8.53
N GLY A 543 3.39 12.10 7.99
CA GLY A 543 2.50 10.95 7.75
C GLY A 543 2.05 10.31 9.06
N ALA A 544 0.75 10.33 9.36
CA ALA A 544 0.20 9.80 10.61
C ALA A 544 0.41 8.28 10.76
N GLY A 545 0.31 7.53 9.67
CA GLY A 545 0.56 6.08 9.66
C GLY A 545 2.01 5.75 10.00
N HIS A 546 2.95 6.48 9.41
CA HIS A 546 4.37 6.33 9.73
C HIS A 546 4.71 6.81 11.14
N ALA A 547 4.07 7.86 11.67
CA ALA A 547 4.22 8.21 13.07
C ALA A 547 3.78 7.05 13.99
N GLU A 548 2.63 6.44 13.71
CA GLU A 548 2.08 5.30 14.47
C GLU A 548 3.01 4.09 14.47
N ILE A 549 3.52 3.68 13.29
CA ILE A 549 4.40 2.49 13.21
C ILE A 549 5.74 2.72 13.91
N ASN A 550 6.29 3.94 13.89
CA ASN A 550 7.56 4.24 14.54
C ASN A 550 7.41 4.33 16.06
N LEU A 551 6.30 4.87 16.56
CA LEU A 551 5.97 4.77 17.99
C LEU A 551 5.88 3.32 18.44
N LEU A 552 5.16 2.47 17.69
CA LEU A 552 5.07 1.03 17.99
C LEU A 552 6.45 0.35 17.99
N ARG A 553 7.32 0.68 17.03
CA ARG A 553 8.69 0.15 16.99
C ARG A 553 9.51 0.58 18.20
N ALA A 554 9.40 1.84 18.61
CA ALA A 554 10.08 2.35 19.80
C ALA A 554 9.61 1.59 21.05
N ILE A 555 8.29 1.42 21.21
CA ILE A 555 7.68 0.70 22.33
C ILE A 555 8.07 -0.78 22.35
N PHE A 556 8.02 -1.46 21.20
CA PHE A 556 8.36 -2.88 21.11
C PHE A 556 9.84 -3.12 21.37
N SER A 557 10.70 -2.18 20.94
CA SER A 557 12.13 -2.22 21.26
C SER A 557 12.38 -2.00 22.75
N LEU A 558 11.72 -1.01 23.36
CA LEU A 558 11.82 -0.69 24.78
C LEU A 558 11.38 -1.87 25.66
N THR A 559 10.30 -2.53 25.27
CA THR A 559 9.69 -3.65 26.01
C THR A 559 10.21 -5.02 25.60
N ARG A 560 11.26 -5.06 24.75
CA ARG A 560 11.85 -6.30 24.21
C ARG A 560 12.18 -7.29 25.31
N VAL A 561 13.04 -6.86 26.26
CA VAL A 561 13.55 -7.70 27.35
C VAL A 561 12.55 -7.79 28.50
N VAL A 562 11.63 -6.83 28.61
CA VAL A 562 10.59 -6.80 29.66
C VAL A 562 9.58 -7.92 29.46
N PHE A 563 8.95 -8.00 28.27
CA PHE A 563 7.95 -9.02 27.98
C PHE A 563 7.73 -9.32 26.47
N MET A 564 8.10 -8.45 25.54
CA MET A 564 7.79 -8.64 24.10
C MET A 564 8.47 -9.85 23.47
N GLU A 565 9.72 -10.13 23.80
CA GLU A 565 10.44 -11.27 23.22
C GLU A 565 9.89 -12.62 23.68
N HIS A 566 9.39 -12.68 24.91
CA HIS A 566 8.73 -13.84 25.50
C HIS A 566 7.35 -14.05 24.88
N ILE A 567 6.49 -13.01 24.87
CA ILE A 567 5.15 -13.06 24.29
C ILE A 567 5.18 -13.42 22.80
N ALA A 568 6.15 -12.90 22.04
CA ALA A 568 6.33 -13.30 20.64
C ALA A 568 6.56 -14.82 20.53
N GLY A 569 7.32 -15.43 21.46
CA GLY A 569 7.48 -16.88 21.56
C GLY A 569 6.16 -17.62 21.81
N CYS A 570 5.35 -17.13 22.76
CA CYS A 570 4.03 -17.69 23.08
C CYS A 570 3.07 -17.64 21.88
N LEU A 571 3.20 -16.62 21.03
CA LEU A 571 2.40 -16.45 19.80
C LEU A 571 2.97 -17.23 18.60
N GLY A 572 3.92 -18.14 18.82
CA GLY A 572 4.48 -19.03 17.79
C GLY A 572 5.69 -18.48 17.04
N PHE A 573 6.21 -17.30 17.39
CA PHE A 573 7.45 -16.76 16.80
C PHE A 573 8.67 -17.31 17.56
N CYS A 574 9.02 -18.58 17.30
CA CYS A 574 10.03 -19.27 18.12
C CYS A 574 11.49 -18.91 17.77
N SER A 575 11.80 -18.57 16.50
CA SER A 575 13.18 -18.27 16.09
C SER A 575 13.58 -16.81 16.37
N LYS A 576 14.87 -16.55 16.62
CA LYS A 576 15.40 -15.17 16.78
C LYS A 576 14.98 -14.23 15.64
N ARG A 577 15.03 -14.71 14.39
CA ARG A 577 14.59 -13.91 13.22
C ARG A 577 13.10 -13.61 13.23
N ALA A 578 12.27 -14.54 13.68
CA ALA A 578 10.83 -14.37 13.80
C ALA A 578 10.47 -13.40 14.93
N LYS A 579 11.15 -13.49 16.08
CA LYS A 579 11.05 -12.52 17.18
C LYS A 579 11.49 -11.13 16.72
N ASP A 580 12.64 -11.02 16.08
CA ASP A 580 13.13 -9.75 15.51
C ASP A 580 12.19 -9.18 14.42
N PHE A 581 11.40 -10.01 13.73
CA PHE A 581 10.37 -9.55 12.80
C PHE A 581 9.21 -8.85 13.52
N VAL A 582 8.78 -9.40 14.67
CA VAL A 582 7.78 -8.81 15.56
C VAL A 582 8.31 -7.51 16.17
N ILE A 583 9.49 -7.55 16.81
CA ILE A 583 10.09 -6.39 17.49
C ILE A 583 10.33 -5.22 16.53
N ARG A 584 10.81 -5.50 15.30
CA ARG A 584 11.01 -4.44 14.29
C ARG A 584 9.72 -3.91 13.67
N GLY A 585 8.56 -4.49 14.00
CA GLY A 585 7.28 -4.12 13.41
C GLY A 585 7.31 -4.15 11.89
N SER A 586 7.83 -5.24 11.32
CA SER A 586 8.04 -5.35 9.87
C SER A 586 6.73 -5.50 9.08
N ASN A 587 5.65 -5.95 9.73
CA ASN A 587 4.31 -5.97 9.17
C ASN A 587 3.35 -5.26 10.11
N HIS A 588 2.84 -4.11 9.65
CA HIS A 588 1.97 -3.24 10.43
C HIS A 588 0.71 -3.94 10.97
N HIS A 589 0.07 -4.81 10.18
CA HIS A 589 -1.14 -5.51 10.62
C HIS A 589 -0.85 -6.51 11.74
N VAL A 590 0.25 -7.26 11.61
CA VAL A 590 0.69 -8.22 12.64
C VAL A 590 1.11 -7.48 13.91
N THR A 591 1.86 -6.38 13.77
CA THR A 591 2.27 -5.53 14.90
C THR A 591 1.05 -5.03 15.67
N TRP A 592 0.01 -4.57 14.98
CA TRP A 592 -1.24 -4.12 15.63
C TRP A 592 -2.04 -5.24 16.30
N GLN A 593 -2.01 -6.45 15.74
CA GLN A 593 -2.64 -7.61 16.37
C GLN A 593 -1.96 -7.94 17.70
N ILE A 594 -0.63 -8.07 17.68
CA ILE A 594 0.18 -8.36 18.88
C ILE A 594 0.02 -7.25 19.91
N PHE A 595 0.09 -5.98 19.48
CA PHE A 595 -0.13 -4.83 20.35
C PHE A 595 -1.48 -4.89 21.09
N ASP A 596 -2.58 -5.20 20.39
CA ASP A 596 -3.91 -5.27 21.01
C ASP A 596 -4.04 -6.46 21.98
N ILE A 597 -3.42 -7.61 21.66
CA ILE A 597 -3.35 -8.77 22.56
C ILE A 597 -2.64 -8.38 23.85
N VAL A 598 -1.46 -7.78 23.74
CA VAL A 598 -0.63 -7.37 24.87
C VAL A 598 -1.34 -6.33 25.73
N LEU A 599 -1.88 -5.27 25.11
CA LEU A 599 -2.61 -4.23 25.81
C LEU A 599 -3.77 -4.83 26.61
N LYS A 600 -4.59 -5.70 26.00
CA LYS A 600 -5.71 -6.33 26.69
C LYS A 600 -5.25 -7.25 27.82
N ALA A 601 -4.29 -8.15 27.56
CA ALA A 601 -3.83 -9.12 28.54
C ALA A 601 -3.28 -8.42 29.79
N PHE A 602 -2.35 -7.48 29.64
CA PHE A 602 -1.80 -6.77 30.80
C PHE A 602 -2.80 -5.82 31.46
N ALA A 603 -3.67 -5.14 30.71
CA ALA A 603 -4.67 -4.27 31.31
C ALA A 603 -5.66 -5.06 32.18
N LEU A 604 -6.08 -6.25 31.72
CA LEU A 604 -6.95 -7.15 32.48
C LEU A 604 -6.23 -7.67 33.73
N GLU A 605 -4.96 -8.07 33.64
CA GLU A 605 -4.22 -8.55 34.81
C GLU A 605 -3.93 -7.46 35.85
N LEU A 606 -3.62 -6.23 35.41
CA LEU A 606 -3.49 -5.09 36.33
C LEU A 606 -4.82 -4.80 37.06
N CYS A 607 -5.94 -4.83 36.34
CA CYS A 607 -7.26 -4.63 36.94
C CYS A 607 -7.65 -5.81 37.83
N TYR A 608 -7.30 -7.04 37.45
CA TYR A 608 -7.51 -8.24 38.25
C TYR A 608 -6.82 -8.13 39.61
N THR A 609 -5.52 -7.80 39.65
CA THR A 609 -4.80 -7.60 40.92
C THR A 609 -5.44 -6.52 41.78
N TYR A 610 -5.88 -5.40 41.19
CA TYR A 610 -6.56 -4.34 41.92
C TYR A 610 -7.90 -4.82 42.52
N VAL A 611 -8.75 -5.47 41.71
CA VAL A 611 -10.07 -5.92 42.16
C VAL A 611 -9.95 -7.04 43.19
N SER A 612 -9.07 -8.02 42.98
CA SER A 612 -8.91 -9.17 43.89
C SER A 612 -8.39 -8.73 45.26
N GLN A 613 -7.34 -7.94 45.32
CA GLN A 613 -6.74 -7.48 46.59
C GLN A 613 -7.72 -6.63 47.42
N ASN A 614 -8.50 -5.76 46.78
CA ASN A 614 -9.48 -4.95 47.51
C ASN A 614 -10.74 -5.75 47.90
N ARG A 615 -11.11 -6.80 47.15
CA ARG A 615 -12.18 -7.73 47.54
C ARG A 615 -11.78 -8.62 48.72
N GLU A 616 -10.52 -9.04 48.80
CA GLU A 616 -9.99 -9.78 49.96
C GLU A 616 -10.09 -8.93 51.24
N GLU A 617 -9.89 -7.62 51.15
CA GLU A 617 -10.04 -6.68 52.27
C GLU A 617 -11.52 -6.32 52.57
N ASN A 618 -12.35 -6.19 51.53
CA ASN A 618 -13.76 -5.82 51.64
C ASN A 618 -14.60 -6.51 50.54
N GLU A 619 -15.39 -7.50 50.94
CA GLU A 619 -16.24 -8.29 50.04
C GLU A 619 -17.26 -7.43 49.24
N ASN A 620 -17.71 -6.31 49.82
CA ASN A 620 -18.65 -5.37 49.18
C ASN A 620 -17.96 -4.26 48.39
N PHE A 621 -16.67 -4.40 48.08
CA PHE A 621 -15.91 -3.41 47.32
C PHE A 621 -16.51 -3.19 45.93
N LEU A 622 -16.72 -1.92 45.58
CA LEU A 622 -17.22 -1.49 44.27
C LEU A 622 -16.08 -0.81 43.49
N PRO A 623 -15.30 -1.55 42.68
CA PRO A 623 -14.14 -0.97 42.01
C PRO A 623 -14.55 0.07 40.96
N THR A 624 -13.83 1.20 40.95
CA THR A 624 -13.95 2.25 39.93
C THR A 624 -12.59 2.57 39.32
N ALA A 625 -12.57 3.19 38.14
CA ALA A 625 -11.32 3.61 37.51
C ALA A 625 -10.58 4.70 38.31
N GLU A 626 -11.30 5.57 39.01
CA GLU A 626 -10.71 6.62 39.84
C GLU A 626 -10.05 6.03 41.09
N ASP A 627 -10.76 5.11 41.75
CA ASP A 627 -10.22 4.37 42.90
C ASP A 627 -9.02 3.50 42.50
N PHE A 628 -9.01 2.95 41.28
CA PHE A 628 -7.85 2.20 40.78
C PHE A 628 -6.61 3.07 40.67
N VAL A 629 -6.74 4.29 40.11
CA VAL A 629 -5.63 5.25 40.02
C VAL A 629 -5.18 5.68 41.41
N MET A 630 -6.12 5.94 42.33
CA MET A 630 -5.82 6.32 43.71
C MET A 630 -5.08 5.19 44.44
N TRP A 631 -5.57 3.96 44.35
CA TRP A 631 -4.97 2.76 44.93
C TRP A 631 -3.55 2.55 44.40
N LYS A 632 -3.35 2.66 43.08
CA LYS A 632 -2.03 2.58 42.45
C LYS A 632 -1.05 3.60 43.00
N ASN A 633 -1.48 4.85 43.18
CA ASN A 633 -0.60 5.93 43.61
C ASN A 633 -0.34 5.97 45.13
N THR A 634 -1.17 5.30 45.95
CA THR A 634 -1.10 5.41 47.42
C THR A 634 -0.69 4.13 48.12
N ARG A 635 -0.97 2.96 47.54
CA ARG A 635 -0.70 1.67 48.19
C ARG A 635 0.33 0.80 47.47
N VAL A 636 0.47 0.92 46.15
CA VAL A 636 1.33 0.02 45.37
C VAL A 636 2.79 0.44 45.43
N ILE A 637 3.65 -0.44 45.94
CA ILE A 637 5.11 -0.24 45.99
C ILE A 637 5.88 -1.19 45.07
N ASN A 638 5.24 -2.24 44.55
CA ASN A 638 5.87 -3.20 43.66
C ASN A 638 6.34 -2.51 42.34
N PRO A 639 7.65 -2.50 42.03
CA PRO A 639 8.18 -1.78 40.88
C PRO A 639 7.78 -2.40 39.54
N ASN A 640 7.57 -3.72 39.45
CA ASN A 640 7.03 -4.35 38.24
C ASN A 640 5.61 -3.86 37.97
N PHE A 641 4.77 -3.78 39.01
CA PHE A 641 3.41 -3.27 38.86
C PHE A 641 3.42 -1.82 38.36
N ASN A 642 4.25 -0.96 38.98
CA ASN A 642 4.36 0.45 38.59
C ASN A 642 4.85 0.63 37.14
N LEU A 643 5.90 -0.09 36.74
CA LEU A 643 6.40 -0.07 35.38
C LEU A 643 5.33 -0.53 34.37
N ILE A 644 4.70 -1.67 34.61
CA ILE A 644 3.71 -2.24 33.69
C ILE A 644 2.47 -1.34 33.63
N TYR A 645 2.04 -0.73 34.74
CA TYR A 645 0.97 0.26 34.73
C TYR A 645 1.28 1.44 33.80
N ASP A 646 2.48 2.04 33.90
CA ASP A 646 2.85 3.18 33.07
C ASP A 646 3.00 2.78 31.59
N LEU A 647 3.62 1.63 31.31
CA LEU A 647 3.70 1.08 29.96
C LEU A 647 2.29 0.88 29.37
N ILE A 648 1.35 0.34 30.12
CA ILE A 648 0.04 -0.05 29.58
C ILE A 648 -0.94 1.13 29.52
N PHE A 649 -1.12 1.87 30.61
CA PHE A 649 -2.16 2.89 30.72
C PHE A 649 -1.70 4.30 30.29
N HIS A 650 -0.39 4.56 30.18
CA HIS A 650 0.11 5.80 29.56
C HIS A 650 0.57 5.58 28.12
N ILE A 651 1.38 4.55 27.87
CA ILE A 651 2.03 4.39 26.57
C ILE A 651 1.17 3.58 25.59
N PHE A 652 0.85 2.31 25.88
CA PHE A 652 0.05 1.50 24.96
C PHE A 652 -1.34 2.12 24.78
N LEU A 653 -2.00 2.53 25.86
CA LEU A 653 -3.31 3.18 25.72
C LEU A 653 -3.24 4.52 24.98
N GLY A 654 -2.14 5.26 25.10
CA GLY A 654 -1.83 6.44 24.28
C GLY A 654 -1.80 6.13 22.79
N VAL A 655 -1.11 5.06 22.37
CA VAL A 655 -1.06 4.63 20.97
C VAL A 655 -2.43 4.16 20.48
N LYS A 656 -3.21 3.46 21.33
CA LYS A 656 -4.60 3.10 20.99
C LYS A 656 -5.50 4.34 20.84
N CYS A 657 -5.33 5.34 21.69
CA CYS A 657 -6.03 6.63 21.61
C CYS A 657 -5.67 7.35 20.29
N PHE A 658 -4.37 7.42 19.95
CA PHE A 658 -3.89 7.99 18.71
C PHE A 658 -4.54 7.33 17.49
N ARG A 659 -4.47 5.99 17.41
CA ARG A 659 -5.10 5.23 16.33
C ARG A 659 -6.61 5.49 16.25
N SER A 660 -7.29 5.47 17.39
CA SER A 660 -8.74 5.68 17.45
C SER A 660 -9.09 7.07 16.93
N GLY A 661 -8.31 8.09 17.29
CA GLY A 661 -8.39 9.44 16.74
C GLY A 661 -8.26 9.46 15.22
N ILE A 662 -7.20 8.87 14.66
CA ILE A 662 -7.01 8.76 13.20
C ILE A 662 -8.18 8.02 12.53
N ARG A 663 -8.61 6.87 13.06
CA ARG A 663 -9.69 6.07 12.48
C ARG A 663 -11.01 6.84 12.42
N ARG A 664 -11.23 7.74 13.38
CA ARG A 664 -12.45 8.53 13.54
C ARG A 664 -12.34 9.96 12.98
N ASN A 665 -11.18 10.34 12.45
CA ASN A 665 -10.82 11.72 12.07
C ASN A 665 -10.97 12.71 13.23
N ASN A 666 -10.73 12.26 14.46
CA ASN A 666 -10.82 13.09 15.65
C ASN A 666 -9.41 13.58 16.01
N SER A 667 -9.06 14.78 15.55
CA SER A 667 -7.71 15.33 15.71
C SER A 667 -7.31 15.50 17.18
N GLN A 668 -8.23 15.91 18.05
CA GLN A 668 -7.96 16.03 19.49
C GLN A 668 -7.52 14.69 20.11
N HIS A 669 -8.25 13.60 19.84
CA HIS A 669 -7.86 12.26 20.32
C HIS A 669 -6.55 11.79 19.69
N ALA A 670 -6.36 12.08 18.40
CA ALA A 670 -5.14 11.72 17.69
C ALA A 670 -3.91 12.38 18.35
N ILE A 671 -3.97 13.70 18.56
CA ILE A 671 -2.88 14.46 19.16
C ILE A 671 -2.71 14.07 20.63
N ALA A 672 -3.80 13.97 21.41
CA ALA A 672 -3.72 13.63 22.84
C ALA A 672 -3.03 12.27 23.05
N GLY A 673 -3.43 11.24 22.30
CA GLY A 673 -2.80 9.93 22.35
C GLY A 673 -1.34 9.96 21.90
N ARG A 674 -1.05 10.69 20.81
CA ARG A 674 0.31 10.82 20.28
C ARG A 674 1.22 11.54 21.29
N GLN A 675 0.79 12.65 21.87
CA GLN A 675 1.60 13.41 22.84
C GLN A 675 1.79 12.67 24.15
N LYS A 676 0.84 11.83 24.56
CA LYS A 676 1.06 10.96 25.71
C LYS A 676 2.23 9.98 25.49
N THR A 677 2.45 9.57 24.24
CA THR A 677 3.46 8.58 23.85
C THR A 677 4.75 9.16 23.29
N ALA A 678 4.71 10.40 22.78
CA ALA A 678 5.85 11.09 22.17
C ALA A 678 7.11 11.11 23.05
N PRO A 679 7.03 11.24 24.40
CA PRO A 679 8.20 11.20 25.28
C PRO A 679 9.14 10.01 25.03
N ILE A 680 8.61 8.85 24.67
CA ILE A 680 9.42 7.63 24.42
C ILE A 680 10.40 7.81 23.24
N MET A 681 10.13 8.75 22.34
CA MET A 681 11.04 9.08 21.25
C MET A 681 12.30 9.82 21.73
N TYR A 682 12.35 10.26 23.00
CA TYR A 682 13.45 11.04 23.59
C TYR A 682 14.37 10.26 24.53
N ILE A 683 14.12 8.96 24.71
CA ILE A 683 14.98 8.06 25.51
C ILE A 683 15.78 7.05 24.65
N GLY A 684 15.60 7.09 23.32
CA GLY A 684 16.22 6.15 22.38
C GLY A 684 16.81 6.84 21.15
N LYS A 685 17.31 6.04 20.20
CA LYS A 685 17.94 6.52 18.95
C LYS A 685 16.90 6.94 17.90
N HIS A 686 15.99 7.85 18.25
CA HIS A 686 14.89 8.30 17.37
C HIS A 686 15.05 9.74 16.86
N GLY A 687 16.30 10.22 16.71
CA GLY A 687 16.60 11.62 16.38
C GLY A 687 16.03 12.14 15.05
N ILE A 688 15.57 11.29 14.13
CA ILE A 688 14.86 11.75 12.93
C ILE A 688 13.42 12.18 13.29
N TYR A 689 12.75 11.46 14.19
CA TYR A 689 11.33 11.63 14.49
C TYR A 689 11.05 12.65 15.61
N GLN A 690 12.02 12.93 16.48
CA GLN A 690 11.93 14.00 17.48
C GLN A 690 11.58 15.37 16.86
N PRO A 691 12.34 15.90 15.86
CA PRO A 691 12.01 17.19 15.25
C PRO A 691 10.71 17.15 14.43
N LEU A 692 10.34 15.99 13.90
CA LEU A 692 9.09 15.75 13.19
C LEU A 692 7.87 15.98 14.10
N LEU A 693 7.85 15.31 15.27
CA LEU A 693 6.77 15.42 16.25
C LEU A 693 6.68 16.81 16.86
N PHE A 694 7.82 17.41 17.20
CA PHE A 694 7.89 18.77 17.72
C PHE A 694 7.38 19.79 16.71
N ARG A 695 7.80 19.71 15.44
CA ARG A 695 7.37 20.64 14.39
C ARG A 695 5.86 20.59 14.15
N ASP A 696 5.24 19.41 14.18
CA ASP A 696 3.78 19.28 14.05
C ASP A 696 3.04 19.96 15.21
N MET A 697 3.57 19.90 16.44
CA MET A 697 2.99 20.61 17.58
C MET A 697 3.14 22.12 17.47
N GLN A 698 4.32 22.60 17.07
CA GLN A 698 4.55 24.01 16.80
C GLN A 698 3.53 24.54 15.77
N VAL A 699 3.35 23.83 14.65
CA VAL A 699 2.35 24.19 13.63
C VAL A 699 0.97 24.34 14.24
N ARG A 700 0.54 23.42 15.11
CA ARG A 700 -0.82 23.43 15.68
C ARG A 700 -1.06 24.55 16.69
N VAL A 701 -0.03 24.98 17.43
CA VAL A 701 -0.16 26.07 18.41
C VAL A 701 0.00 27.45 17.78
N GLU A 702 0.76 27.57 16.67
CA GLU A 702 0.94 28.83 15.94
C GLU A 702 -0.12 29.05 14.84
N ALA A 703 -0.83 28.00 14.41
CA ALA A 703 -1.82 28.08 13.34
C ALA A 703 -2.98 29.04 13.67
N PRO A 704 -3.33 29.96 12.74
CA PRO A 704 -4.56 30.75 12.82
C PRO A 704 -5.82 29.86 12.92
N PRO A 705 -6.93 30.36 13.49
CA PRO A 705 -8.14 29.56 13.72
C PRO A 705 -8.64 28.78 12.49
N ASP A 706 -8.65 29.42 11.31
CA ASP A 706 -9.09 28.77 10.07
C ASP A 706 -8.16 27.64 9.62
N ILE A 707 -6.85 27.83 9.79
CA ILE A 707 -5.84 26.80 9.49
C ILE A 707 -5.90 25.67 10.51
N LYS A 708 -6.06 25.98 11.79
CA LYS A 708 -6.22 24.98 12.85
C LYS A 708 -7.43 24.09 12.56
N LYS A 709 -8.58 24.69 12.27
CA LYS A 709 -9.79 23.97 11.85
C LYS A 709 -9.58 23.14 10.57
N TYR A 710 -8.87 23.69 9.59
CA TYR A 710 -8.51 22.97 8.36
C TYR A 710 -7.67 21.71 8.66
N ILE A 711 -6.65 21.80 9.53
CA ILE A 711 -5.83 20.66 9.91
C ILE A 711 -6.67 19.63 10.68
N GLU A 712 -7.49 20.09 11.64
CA GLU A 712 -8.31 19.22 12.49
C GLU A 712 -9.34 18.40 11.70
N GLU A 713 -9.96 19.00 10.69
CA GLU A 713 -10.92 18.30 9.81
C GLU A 713 -10.25 17.36 8.81
N ASN A 714 -8.94 17.49 8.59
CA ASN A 714 -8.16 16.73 7.61
C ASN A 714 -6.99 15.98 8.27
N GLU A 715 -7.24 15.44 9.46
CA GLU A 715 -6.30 14.56 10.17
C GLU A 715 -6.24 13.18 9.49
N ALA A 716 -7.38 12.68 9.00
CA ALA A 716 -7.52 11.39 8.36
C ALA A 716 -8.66 11.35 7.34
N PHE A 717 -8.55 10.45 6.36
CA PHE A 717 -9.46 10.37 5.23
C PHE A 717 -10.17 9.00 5.18
N SER A 718 -11.51 8.99 5.08
CA SER A 718 -12.26 7.74 4.86
C SER A 718 -12.49 7.46 3.37
N ARG A 719 -11.73 6.51 2.82
CA ARG A 719 -11.86 6.10 1.40
C ARG A 719 -13.15 5.36 1.07
N SER A 720 -13.84 4.84 2.08
CA SER A 720 -15.07 4.04 1.92
C SER A 720 -16.33 4.79 2.31
N GLY A 721 -16.20 6.01 2.87
CA GLY A 721 -17.30 6.68 3.57
C GLY A 721 -17.63 6.06 4.94
N ASN A 722 -16.99 4.94 5.31
CA ASN A 722 -17.15 4.34 6.62
C ASN A 722 -16.38 5.17 7.67
N ASN A 723 -17.11 5.68 8.66
CA ASN A 723 -16.60 6.54 9.72
C ASN A 723 -15.68 5.84 10.75
N LEU A 724 -15.41 4.54 10.59
CA LEU A 724 -14.49 3.74 11.42
C LEU A 724 -13.21 3.36 10.67
N ARG A 725 -13.09 3.79 9.41
CA ARG A 725 -12.01 3.41 8.48
C ARG A 725 -11.23 4.62 7.97
N GLY A 726 -11.11 5.67 8.77
CA GLY A 726 -10.18 6.76 8.48
C GLY A 726 -8.74 6.25 8.38
N GLU A 727 -7.94 6.86 7.51
CA GLU A 727 -6.53 6.57 7.32
C GLU A 727 -5.75 7.86 7.11
N GLY A 728 -4.50 7.93 7.61
CA GLY A 728 -3.59 9.02 7.28
C GLY A 728 -3.33 9.09 5.77
N GLY A 729 -3.07 10.28 5.25
CA GLY A 729 -2.83 10.47 3.81
C GLY A 729 -1.62 9.70 3.26
N ASP A 730 -0.65 9.36 4.10
CA ASP A 730 0.46 8.48 3.78
C ASP A 730 0.02 7.03 3.50
N TYR A 731 -0.94 6.49 4.27
CA TYR A 731 -1.55 5.19 3.96
C TYR A 731 -2.48 5.23 2.75
N VAL A 732 -3.19 6.35 2.54
CA VAL A 732 -3.94 6.56 1.29
C VAL A 732 -2.99 6.46 0.11
N THR A 733 -1.84 7.12 0.20
CA THR A 733 -0.77 7.11 -0.81
C THR A 733 -0.16 5.73 -0.98
N GLU A 734 0.14 5.01 0.09
CA GLU A 734 0.66 3.63 0.01
C GLU A 734 -0.31 2.70 -0.75
N ASN A 735 -1.62 2.85 -0.50
CA ASN A 735 -2.62 2.04 -1.19
C ASN A 735 -2.78 2.43 -2.67
N GLU A 736 -2.69 3.72 -3.02
CA GLU A 736 -2.61 4.13 -4.42
C GLU A 736 -1.33 3.61 -5.09
N ASN A 737 -0.19 3.65 -4.41
CA ASN A 737 1.08 3.10 -4.87
C ASN A 737 0.98 1.59 -5.11
N ARG A 738 0.24 0.86 -4.28
CA ARG A 738 -0.02 -0.58 -4.46
C ARG A 738 -0.86 -0.85 -5.71
N SER A 739 -1.93 -0.07 -5.92
CA SER A 739 -2.79 -0.14 -7.11
C SER A 739 -2.03 0.22 -8.39
N LEU A 740 -1.17 1.24 -8.33
CA LEU A 740 -0.31 1.63 -9.44
C LEU A 740 0.69 0.51 -9.77
N LYS A 741 1.33 -0.05 -8.74
CA LYS A 741 2.30 -1.14 -8.89
C LYS A 741 1.67 -2.37 -9.52
N SER A 742 0.39 -2.70 -9.29
CA SER A 742 -0.22 -3.86 -9.93
C SER A 742 -0.23 -3.73 -11.45
N ILE A 743 -0.47 -2.53 -11.98
CA ILE A 743 -0.59 -2.27 -13.44
C ILE A 743 0.76 -2.34 -14.17
N LEU A 744 1.88 -2.16 -13.45
CA LEU A 744 3.20 -2.14 -14.06
C LEU A 744 3.67 -3.55 -14.46
N PRO A 745 4.32 -3.69 -15.62
CA PRO A 745 4.84 -4.98 -16.06
C PRO A 745 5.96 -5.48 -15.13
N PRO A 746 6.22 -6.79 -15.11
CA PRO A 746 7.34 -7.35 -14.35
C PRO A 746 8.69 -6.79 -14.86
N GLY A 747 9.62 -6.55 -13.93
CA GLY A 747 10.93 -5.96 -14.20
C GLY A 747 11.03 -4.50 -13.74
N VAL A 748 12.06 -3.80 -14.20
CA VAL A 748 12.27 -2.37 -13.93
C VAL A 748 11.52 -1.55 -14.98
N PRO A 749 10.46 -0.79 -14.62
CA PRO A 749 9.73 0.04 -15.57
C PRO A 749 10.56 1.26 -16.00
N THR A 750 10.28 1.81 -17.17
CA THR A 750 10.80 3.12 -17.58
C THR A 750 9.95 4.24 -16.99
N VAL A 751 10.44 5.49 -16.99
CA VAL A 751 9.68 6.65 -16.51
C VAL A 751 8.38 6.83 -17.29
N GLU A 752 8.40 6.62 -18.61
CA GLU A 752 7.19 6.72 -19.45
C GLU A 752 6.14 5.68 -19.06
N ARG A 753 6.56 4.49 -18.60
CA ARG A 753 5.64 3.46 -18.12
C ARG A 753 5.06 3.81 -16.77
N TRP A 754 5.85 4.41 -15.87
CA TRP A 754 5.33 4.97 -14.61
C TRP A 754 4.29 6.04 -14.90
N GLN A 755 4.57 6.94 -15.85
CA GLN A 755 3.65 8.00 -16.26
C GLN A 755 2.33 7.44 -16.80
N MET A 756 2.42 6.51 -17.75
CA MET A 756 1.26 5.87 -18.35
C MET A 756 0.43 5.14 -17.29
N ALA A 757 1.07 4.41 -16.38
CA ALA A 757 0.37 3.72 -15.30
C ALA A 757 -0.33 4.71 -14.36
N SER A 758 0.31 5.84 -14.01
CA SER A 758 -0.27 6.86 -13.13
C SER A 758 -1.54 7.47 -13.74
N ARG A 759 -1.47 7.84 -15.02
CA ARG A 759 -2.59 8.46 -15.75
C ARG A 759 -3.75 7.50 -16.02
N CYS A 760 -3.46 6.20 -16.18
CA CYS A 760 -4.48 5.19 -16.45
C CYS A 760 -5.03 4.48 -15.20
N SER A 761 -4.40 4.64 -14.02
CA SER A 761 -4.67 3.83 -12.83
C SER A 761 -6.16 3.83 -12.44
N ALA A 762 -6.77 5.00 -12.33
CA ALA A 762 -8.17 5.14 -11.92
C ALA A 762 -9.14 4.42 -12.87
N ASN A 763 -9.00 4.61 -14.17
CA ASN A 763 -9.86 3.99 -15.17
C ASN A 763 -9.64 2.48 -15.25
N LEU A 764 -8.41 2.00 -15.08
CA LEU A 764 -8.13 0.56 -15.02
C LEU A 764 -8.73 -0.11 -13.78
N GLN A 765 -8.71 0.57 -12.63
CA GLN A 765 -9.38 0.08 -11.41
C GLN A 765 -10.91 0.05 -11.58
N LYS A 766 -11.50 1.08 -12.19
CA LYS A 766 -12.94 1.06 -12.55
C LYS A 766 -13.26 -0.09 -13.49
N ASN A 767 -12.45 -0.28 -14.53
CA ASN A 767 -12.62 -1.38 -15.49
C ASN A 767 -12.53 -2.75 -14.79
N ARG A 768 -11.58 -2.91 -13.86
CA ARG A 768 -11.45 -4.13 -13.04
C ARG A 768 -12.73 -4.41 -12.26
N LYS A 769 -13.27 -3.42 -11.54
CA LYS A 769 -14.53 -3.57 -10.79
C LYS A 769 -15.69 -3.93 -11.71
N ALA A 770 -15.84 -3.23 -12.84
CA ALA A 770 -16.88 -3.49 -13.83
C ALA A 770 -16.78 -4.90 -14.43
N VAL A 771 -15.57 -5.41 -14.70
CA VAL A 771 -15.36 -6.79 -15.17
C VAL A 771 -15.82 -7.81 -14.12
N PHE A 772 -15.42 -7.66 -12.86
CA PHE A 772 -15.82 -8.58 -11.79
C PHE A 772 -17.33 -8.56 -11.55
N GLN A 773 -17.93 -7.35 -11.52
CA GLN A 773 -19.38 -7.18 -11.36
C GLN A 773 -20.17 -7.85 -12.49
N ARG A 774 -19.80 -7.62 -13.76
CA ARG A 774 -20.43 -8.30 -14.92
C ARG A 774 -20.27 -9.81 -14.89
N ALA A 775 -19.13 -10.29 -14.40
CA ALA A 775 -18.87 -11.71 -14.27
C ALA A 775 -19.61 -12.37 -13.09
N GLY A 776 -20.29 -11.58 -12.24
CA GLY A 776 -21.01 -12.08 -11.06
C GLY A 776 -20.11 -12.47 -9.90
N PHE A 777 -18.91 -11.89 -9.80
CA PHE A 777 -17.95 -12.14 -8.72
C PHE A 777 -17.67 -10.87 -7.93
N GLN A 778 -17.43 -11.00 -6.63
CA GLN A 778 -16.77 -9.94 -5.87
C GLN A 778 -15.30 -9.85 -6.27
N ASP A 779 -14.75 -8.64 -6.40
CA ASP A 779 -13.32 -8.48 -6.65
C ASP A 779 -12.53 -9.07 -5.47
N PRO A 780 -11.63 -10.04 -5.69
CA PRO A 780 -10.81 -10.62 -4.62
C PRO A 780 -9.96 -9.58 -3.89
N GLY A 781 -9.67 -8.42 -4.51
CA GLY A 781 -8.99 -7.30 -3.88
C GLY A 781 -9.80 -6.59 -2.79
N GLU A 782 -11.13 -6.76 -2.76
CA GLU A 782 -12.04 -6.18 -1.76
C GLU A 782 -12.27 -7.11 -0.55
N GLN A 783 -11.91 -8.40 -0.65
CA GLN A 783 -11.90 -9.32 0.48
C GLN A 783 -10.67 -9.06 1.36
N ARG A 784 -10.78 -8.08 2.27
CA ARG A 784 -9.85 -7.95 3.40
C ARG A 784 -10.59 -7.84 4.72
N GLY A 785 -10.20 -8.76 5.62
CA GLY A 785 -10.53 -8.75 7.03
C GLY A 785 -11.49 -9.89 7.40
N SER A 786 -10.97 -11.11 7.52
CA SER A 786 -11.53 -11.99 8.54
C SER A 786 -11.23 -11.32 9.89
N VAL A 787 -12.26 -11.18 10.74
CA VAL A 787 -12.03 -10.81 12.14
C VAL A 787 -11.46 -12.06 12.77
N PHE A 788 -10.16 -12.04 13.03
CA PHE A 788 -9.53 -13.06 13.84
C PHE A 788 -9.97 -12.83 15.28
N ASN A 789 -10.72 -13.77 15.87
CA ASN A 789 -11.02 -13.74 17.30
C ASN A 789 -9.70 -13.97 18.04
N ARG A 790 -9.31 -13.03 18.91
CA ARG A 790 -8.01 -13.01 19.61
C ARG A 790 -8.11 -13.44 21.07
N GLU A 791 -9.30 -13.86 21.51
CA GLU A 791 -9.57 -14.10 22.93
C GLU A 791 -8.68 -15.22 23.48
N LEU A 792 -8.46 -16.29 22.70
CA LEU A 792 -7.59 -17.40 23.10
C LEU A 792 -6.15 -16.94 23.33
N GLU A 793 -5.59 -16.10 22.44
CA GLU A 793 -4.25 -15.55 22.61
C GLU A 793 -4.17 -14.61 23.83
N VAL A 794 -5.20 -13.80 24.07
CA VAL A 794 -5.27 -12.93 25.26
C VAL A 794 -5.22 -13.78 26.53
N GLN A 795 -6.06 -14.82 26.63
CA GLN A 795 -6.10 -15.70 27.81
C GLN A 795 -4.78 -16.46 28.00
N ALA A 796 -4.16 -16.94 26.92
CA ALA A 796 -2.85 -17.58 26.98
C ALA A 796 -1.77 -16.66 27.56
N ILE A 797 -1.73 -15.38 27.15
CA ILE A 797 -0.77 -14.42 27.69
C ILE A 797 -1.08 -14.05 29.15
N ARG A 798 -2.36 -13.91 29.52
CA ARG A 798 -2.77 -13.68 30.92
C ARG A 798 -2.26 -14.79 31.84
N LYS A 799 -2.35 -16.05 31.39
CA LYS A 799 -1.80 -17.21 32.11
C LYS A 799 -0.29 -17.06 32.35
N GLU A 800 0.47 -16.70 31.32
CA GLU A 800 1.92 -16.51 31.45
C GLU A 800 2.27 -15.36 32.42
N ILE A 801 1.50 -14.25 32.39
CA ILE A 801 1.67 -13.15 33.34
C ILE A 801 1.49 -13.64 34.78
N ARG A 802 0.47 -14.46 35.05
CA ARG A 802 0.23 -15.02 36.39
C ARG A 802 1.31 -16.00 36.81
N LEU A 803 1.73 -16.90 35.92
CA LEU A 803 2.80 -17.87 36.19
C LEU A 803 4.13 -17.17 36.51
N SER A 804 4.41 -16.04 35.87
CA SER A 804 5.61 -15.25 36.17
C SER A 804 5.60 -14.61 37.56
N GLY A 805 4.42 -14.41 38.15
CA GLY A 805 4.26 -13.66 39.41
C GLY A 805 4.61 -12.17 39.31
N MET A 806 4.87 -11.63 38.12
CA MET A 806 5.33 -10.25 37.92
C MET A 806 4.41 -9.19 38.53
N LEU A 807 3.09 -9.42 38.49
CA LEU A 807 2.06 -8.51 39.01
C LEU A 807 1.45 -8.98 40.33
N LYS A 808 2.04 -10.01 40.96
CA LYS A 808 1.60 -10.53 42.26
C LYS A 808 2.15 -9.64 43.38
N ASN A 809 1.47 -9.60 44.53
CA ASN A 809 1.89 -8.87 45.73
C ASN A 809 2.21 -7.39 45.44
N PRO A 810 1.20 -6.55 45.13
CA PRO A 810 1.42 -5.15 44.78
C PRO A 810 2.03 -4.31 45.91
N TYR A 811 1.97 -4.81 47.15
CA TYR A 811 2.44 -4.14 48.36
C TYR A 811 3.84 -4.57 48.81
N GLU A 812 4.56 -5.37 48.00
CA GLU A 812 5.92 -5.81 48.32
C GLU A 812 6.95 -5.10 47.42
N GLU A 813 8.02 -4.59 48.04
CA GLU A 813 9.17 -4.08 47.31
C GLU A 813 10.06 -5.27 46.89
N ILE A 814 10.05 -5.56 45.60
CA ILE A 814 10.83 -6.66 45.00
C ILE A 814 11.77 -6.10 43.94
N PRO A 815 12.89 -6.77 43.62
CA PRO A 815 13.73 -6.36 42.50
C PRO A 815 12.94 -6.32 41.18
N LEU A 816 13.16 -5.29 40.38
CA LEU A 816 12.53 -5.14 39.07
C LEU A 816 12.99 -6.28 38.14
N LYS A 817 12.03 -7.01 37.55
CA LYS A 817 12.28 -8.22 36.76
C LYS A 817 11.44 -8.26 35.50
N SER A 818 11.96 -8.91 34.47
CA SER A 818 11.20 -9.26 33.27
C SER A 818 10.18 -10.38 33.54
N ILE A 819 9.33 -10.67 32.55
CA ILE A 819 8.34 -11.76 32.64
C ILE A 819 9.01 -13.14 32.74
N GLU A 820 10.28 -13.23 32.33
CA GLU A 820 11.11 -14.43 32.45
C GLU A 820 11.95 -14.43 33.74
N GLY A 821 11.76 -13.46 34.63
CA GLY A 821 12.48 -13.34 35.91
C GLY A 821 13.89 -12.74 35.83
N LYS A 822 14.31 -12.19 34.68
CA LYS A 822 15.62 -11.54 34.52
C LYS A 822 15.62 -10.17 35.20
N LEU A 823 16.70 -9.82 35.90
CA LEU A 823 16.84 -8.50 36.53
C LEU A 823 16.86 -7.39 35.46
N LEU A 824 16.08 -6.35 35.70
CA LEU A 824 16.09 -5.12 34.92
C LEU A 824 16.84 -4.03 35.69
N HIS A 825 17.27 -2.98 34.97
CA HIS A 825 17.93 -1.83 35.58
C HIS A 825 17.00 -1.15 36.60
N GLN A 826 17.49 -0.81 37.79
CA GLN A 826 16.66 -0.30 38.89
C GLN A 826 15.92 0.99 38.50
N ASP A 827 16.61 1.91 37.81
CA ASP A 827 16.01 3.18 37.37
C ASP A 827 14.97 3.01 36.24
N PHE A 828 14.89 1.84 35.61
CA PHE A 828 13.95 1.61 34.51
C PHE A 828 12.49 1.69 34.95
N VAL A 829 12.20 1.52 36.25
CA VAL A 829 10.86 1.74 36.82
C VAL A 829 10.32 3.15 36.50
N ASN A 830 11.21 4.14 36.41
CA ASN A 830 10.87 5.55 36.17
C ASN A 830 10.99 5.96 34.69
N VAL A 831 11.11 5.00 33.76
CA VAL A 831 11.36 5.25 32.33
C VAL A 831 10.45 6.30 31.71
N TYR A 832 9.16 6.32 32.08
CA TYR A 832 8.21 7.28 31.53
C TYR A 832 8.46 8.71 32.02
N ASN A 833 8.87 8.87 33.28
CA ASN A 833 9.20 10.18 33.85
C ASN A 833 10.49 10.74 33.24
N THR A 834 11.53 9.92 33.13
CA THR A 834 12.77 10.31 32.43
C THR A 834 12.49 10.68 30.97
N ALA A 835 11.58 9.97 30.31
CA ALA A 835 11.15 10.31 28.96
C ALA A 835 10.45 11.67 28.87
N LEU A 836 9.61 12.01 29.85
CA LEU A 836 8.95 13.32 29.94
C LEU A 836 9.97 14.44 30.16
N GLU A 837 10.91 14.25 31.09
CA GLU A 837 11.98 15.22 31.36
C GLU A 837 12.84 15.48 30.13
N ASN A 838 13.22 14.42 29.41
CA ASN A 838 13.95 14.53 28.15
C ASN A 838 13.14 15.27 27.07
N TYR A 839 11.83 15.02 27.01
CA TYR A 839 10.96 15.72 26.08
C TYR A 839 10.84 17.21 26.41
N ASP A 840 10.70 17.56 27.69
CA ASP A 840 10.68 18.95 28.17
C ASP A 840 12.01 19.66 27.93
N ALA A 841 13.15 18.98 28.16
CA ALA A 841 14.48 19.49 27.83
C ALA A 841 14.61 19.77 26.32
N TYR A 842 14.07 18.89 25.48
CA TYR A 842 14.04 19.10 24.03
C TYR A 842 13.19 20.29 23.62
N LYS A 843 12.00 20.48 24.22
CA LYS A 843 11.13 21.63 23.92
C LYS A 843 11.83 22.96 24.21
N LYS A 844 12.62 23.02 25.29
CA LYS A 844 13.37 24.22 25.69
C LYS A 844 14.61 24.48 24.82
N SER A 845 15.31 23.43 24.39
CA SER A 845 16.50 23.55 23.54
C SER A 845 16.52 22.49 22.42
N PRO A 846 15.76 22.68 21.33
CA PRO A 846 15.69 21.69 20.25
C PRO A 846 17.01 21.48 19.49
N HIS A 847 17.91 22.47 19.53
CA HIS A 847 19.19 22.46 18.80
C HIS A 847 20.32 21.77 19.55
N ALA A 848 20.30 21.80 20.88
CA ALA A 848 21.28 21.17 21.75
C ALA A 848 20.61 20.67 23.04
N PRO A 849 19.73 19.65 22.93
CA PRO A 849 19.03 19.12 24.09
C PRO A 849 19.97 18.26 24.94
N ASN A 850 19.97 18.47 26.25
CA ASN A 850 20.65 17.58 27.19
C ASN A 850 19.68 16.44 27.57
N LEU A 851 19.80 15.29 26.88
CA LEU A 851 18.92 14.14 27.07
C LEU A 851 19.61 13.08 27.95
N GLN A 852 18.91 12.63 28.99
CA GLN A 852 19.36 11.56 29.86
C GLN A 852 19.22 10.19 29.19
N PRO A 853 20.23 9.31 29.25
CA PRO A 853 20.09 7.94 28.75
C PRO A 853 19.15 7.13 29.63
N VAL A 854 18.53 6.10 29.04
CA VAL A 854 17.73 5.10 29.76
C VAL A 854 18.26 3.71 29.42
N PHE A 855 18.45 2.89 30.45
CA PHE A 855 18.93 1.52 30.33
C PHE A 855 17.84 0.53 30.73
N VAL A 856 17.67 -0.55 29.97
CA VAL A 856 16.70 -1.61 30.31
C VAL A 856 17.38 -2.66 31.22
N THR A 857 18.65 -2.96 30.97
CA THR A 857 19.49 -3.82 31.82
C THR A 857 20.81 -3.12 32.18
N SER A 858 21.49 -3.62 33.22
CA SER A 858 22.85 -3.16 33.55
C SER A 858 23.87 -3.43 32.43
N GLU A 859 23.60 -4.42 31.57
CA GLU A 859 24.43 -4.70 30.40
C GLU A 859 24.30 -3.58 29.36
N ASP A 860 23.09 -3.01 29.18
CA ASP A 860 22.89 -1.86 28.29
C ASP A 860 23.70 -0.64 28.75
N GLU A 861 23.75 -0.40 30.06
CA GLU A 861 24.55 0.67 30.66
C GLU A 861 26.05 0.45 30.43
N GLN A 862 26.55 -0.76 30.70
CA GLN A 862 27.94 -1.12 30.42
C GLN A 862 28.29 -0.91 28.94
N MET A 863 27.42 -1.36 28.04
CA MET A 863 27.60 -1.17 26.59
C MET A 863 27.59 0.31 26.18
N TYR A 864 26.80 1.15 26.85
CA TYR A 864 26.73 2.59 26.59
C TYR A 864 27.98 3.33 27.06
N ASN A 865 28.55 2.91 28.19
CA ASN A 865 29.75 3.47 28.78
C ASN A 865 31.04 2.96 28.12
N ASP A 866 30.99 1.83 27.40
CA ASP A 866 32.11 1.35 26.59
C ASP A 866 32.42 2.33 25.43
N MET A 867 33.59 2.96 25.53
CA MET A 867 34.12 3.92 24.57
C MET A 867 34.24 3.34 23.15
N ASN A 868 34.42 2.03 23.00
CA ASN A 868 34.43 1.38 21.68
C ASN A 868 33.09 1.53 20.96
N ASN A 869 31.99 1.71 21.70
CA ASN A 869 30.64 1.89 21.16
C ASN A 869 30.27 3.36 20.93
N TRP A 870 31.10 4.32 21.36
CA TRP A 870 30.81 5.75 21.19
C TRP A 870 30.86 6.16 19.71
N THR A 871 30.01 7.12 19.34
CA THR A 871 30.08 7.73 18.01
C THR A 871 31.26 8.69 17.94
N ALA A 872 31.77 8.96 16.74
CA ALA A 872 32.84 9.95 16.55
C ALA A 872 32.46 11.34 17.11
N ARG A 873 31.16 11.68 17.06
CA ARG A 873 30.62 12.91 17.63
C ARG A 873 30.65 12.89 19.17
N LYS A 874 30.14 11.82 19.80
CA LYS A 874 30.17 11.67 21.27
C LYS A 874 31.60 11.71 21.80
N LEU A 875 32.54 11.05 21.11
CA LEU A 875 33.97 11.12 21.43
C LEU A 875 34.46 12.57 21.43
N THR A 876 34.22 13.32 20.36
CA THR A 876 34.58 14.75 20.27
C THR A 876 33.93 15.59 21.39
N GLU A 877 32.64 15.39 21.68
CA GLU A 877 31.94 16.12 22.75
C GLU A 877 32.52 15.80 24.15
N GLU A 878 32.76 14.53 24.47
CA GLU A 878 33.35 14.12 25.76
C GLU A 878 34.84 14.53 25.86
N THR A 879 35.60 14.48 24.77
CA THR A 879 36.96 15.04 24.74
C THR A 879 36.94 16.53 25.05
N MET A 880 36.03 17.31 24.46
CA MET A 880 35.91 18.74 24.77
C MET A 880 35.58 18.99 26.25
N LYS A 881 34.68 18.19 26.84
CA LYS A 881 34.38 18.27 28.28
C LYS A 881 35.58 17.92 29.15
N LEU A 882 36.45 17.00 28.73
CA LEU A 882 37.71 16.74 29.44
C LEU A 882 38.65 17.94 29.32
N LEU A 883 38.78 18.53 28.13
CA LEU A 883 39.62 19.72 27.93
C LEU A 883 39.16 20.93 28.76
N GLU A 884 37.87 21.04 29.03
CA GLU A 884 37.30 22.06 29.95
C GLU A 884 37.67 21.83 31.42
N GLN A 885 38.23 20.67 31.80
CA GLN A 885 38.61 20.34 33.18
C GLN A 885 40.07 20.67 33.52
N PHE A 886 40.89 21.10 32.56
CA PHE A 886 42.26 21.53 32.83
C PHE A 886 42.29 22.80 33.66
N SER A 887 43.18 22.86 34.66
CA SER A 887 43.36 24.06 35.48
C SER A 887 44.21 25.12 34.76
N ASP A 888 45.15 24.69 33.91
CA ASP A 888 46.00 25.54 33.09
C ASP A 888 45.38 25.81 31.71
N GLN A 889 45.15 27.09 31.44
CA GLN A 889 44.51 27.56 30.21
C GLN A 889 45.41 27.39 28.98
N ASP A 890 46.73 27.53 29.13
CA ASP A 890 47.68 27.41 28.01
C ASP A 890 47.76 25.96 27.51
N SER A 891 47.82 25.00 28.44
CA SER A 891 47.72 23.56 28.14
C SER A 891 46.38 23.20 27.50
N ALA A 892 45.26 23.73 28.03
CA ALA A 892 43.94 23.49 27.47
C ALA A 892 43.83 23.98 26.02
N ASP A 893 44.39 25.14 25.70
CA ASP A 893 44.34 25.74 24.37
C ASP A 893 45.25 25.01 23.36
N MET A 894 46.43 24.55 23.78
CA MET A 894 47.28 23.66 22.98
C MET A 894 46.54 22.36 22.60
N TYR A 895 45.91 21.71 23.57
CA TYR A 895 45.17 20.46 23.30
C TYR A 895 43.89 20.70 22.50
N ARG A 896 43.24 21.87 22.61
CA ARG A 896 42.13 22.27 21.73
C ARG A 896 42.58 22.41 20.27
N GLU A 897 43.77 22.97 20.02
CA GLU A 897 44.33 23.08 18.68
C GLU A 897 44.61 21.69 18.09
N MET A 898 45.25 20.80 18.87
CA MET A 898 45.46 19.39 18.48
C MET A 898 44.15 18.64 18.23
N HIS A 899 43.13 18.88 19.05
CA HIS A 899 41.82 18.29 18.88
C HIS A 899 41.18 18.67 17.53
N SER A 900 41.43 19.88 17.02
CA SER A 900 40.90 20.32 15.71
C SER A 900 41.39 19.45 14.54
N ASP A 901 42.60 18.91 14.66
CA ASP A 901 43.20 17.98 13.70
C ASP A 901 42.75 16.54 13.95
N VAL A 902 42.71 16.11 15.22
CA VAL A 902 42.22 14.78 15.62
C VAL A 902 40.73 14.59 15.28
N ALA A 903 39.93 15.66 15.30
CA ALA A 903 38.53 15.64 14.93
C ALA A 903 38.29 15.18 13.48
N LYS A 904 39.29 15.30 12.60
CA LYS A 904 39.26 14.82 11.20
C LYS A 904 39.82 13.41 11.03
N ALA A 905 40.45 12.83 12.06
CA ALA A 905 41.13 11.54 12.01
C ALA A 905 40.19 10.34 12.14
N ALA A 906 40.75 9.14 11.97
CA ALA A 906 40.05 7.86 12.18
C ALA A 906 39.60 7.69 13.64
N LYS A 907 38.52 6.92 13.87
CA LYS A 907 37.94 6.72 15.20
C LYS A 907 38.94 6.17 16.23
N SER A 908 39.84 5.27 15.82
CA SER A 908 40.90 4.74 16.68
C SER A 908 41.82 5.83 17.24
N VAL A 909 42.18 6.81 16.40
CA VAL A 909 43.02 7.96 16.80
C VAL A 909 42.27 8.86 17.79
N LYS A 910 40.97 9.07 17.58
CA LYS A 910 40.12 9.85 18.50
C LYS A 910 40.00 9.18 19.87
N ILE A 911 39.86 7.85 19.90
CA ILE A 911 39.83 7.07 21.13
C ILE A 911 41.15 7.21 21.87
N GLN A 912 42.28 7.03 21.17
CA GLN A 912 43.61 7.18 21.78
C GLN A 912 43.79 8.57 22.36
N PHE A 913 43.46 9.62 21.59
CA PHE A 913 43.56 10.99 22.06
C PHE A 913 42.70 11.27 23.31
N TYR A 914 41.46 10.76 23.36
CA TYR A 914 40.64 10.84 24.57
C TYR A 914 41.31 10.16 25.78
N GLN A 915 41.89 8.97 25.57
CA GLN A 915 42.59 8.24 26.63
C GLN A 915 43.82 9.00 27.13
N ASP A 916 44.61 9.56 26.21
CA ASP A 916 45.82 10.33 26.52
C ASP A 916 45.44 11.56 27.36
N ILE A 917 44.43 12.33 26.93
CA ILE A 917 43.94 13.50 27.67
C ILE A 917 43.38 13.12 29.05
N SER A 918 42.61 12.03 29.13
CA SER A 918 42.07 11.55 30.41
C SER A 918 43.17 11.11 31.37
N GLN A 919 44.25 10.50 30.87
CA GLN A 919 45.41 10.11 31.68
C GLN A 919 46.16 11.34 32.18
N ILE A 920 46.38 12.34 31.33
CA ILE A 920 47.04 13.59 31.69
C ILE A 920 46.26 14.30 32.81
N LEU A 921 44.93 14.41 32.68
CA LEU A 921 44.07 15.01 33.71
C LEU A 921 44.10 14.25 35.04
N ASN A 922 44.13 12.91 35.00
CA ASN A 922 44.26 12.12 36.22
C ASN A 922 45.62 12.34 36.89
N LEU A 923 46.71 12.43 36.13
CA LEU A 923 48.04 12.75 36.65
C LEU A 923 48.08 14.16 37.26
N GLU A 924 47.45 15.15 36.63
CA GLU A 924 47.33 16.51 37.17
C GLU A 924 46.57 16.53 38.50
N ARG A 925 45.47 15.77 38.60
CA ARG A 925 44.70 15.61 39.85
C ARG A 925 45.48 14.91 40.94
N GLU A 926 46.21 13.84 40.60
CA GLU A 926 47.06 13.12 41.54
C GLU A 926 48.17 14.05 42.06
N LEU A 927 48.84 14.82 41.19
CA LEU A 927 49.87 15.78 41.58
C LEU A 927 49.33 16.91 42.47
N LEU A 928 48.12 17.40 42.20
CA LEU A 928 47.43 18.38 43.05
C LEU A 928 47.01 17.80 44.41
N ALA A 929 46.62 16.52 44.46
CA ALA A 929 46.30 15.84 45.71
C ALA A 929 47.55 15.62 46.58
N PHE A 930 48.68 15.21 45.99
CA PHE A 930 49.97 15.11 46.69
C PHE A 930 50.47 16.47 47.19
N GLY A 931 50.26 17.54 46.44
CA GLY A 931 50.65 18.90 46.86
C GLY A 931 49.87 19.45 48.05
N ASN A 932 48.65 18.97 48.31
CA ASN A 932 47.84 19.39 49.45
C ASN A 932 48.11 18.56 50.72
N GLU A 933 48.43 17.27 50.59
CA GLU A 933 48.86 16.43 51.72
C GLU A 933 50.19 16.93 52.33
N ASP A 934 51.11 17.43 51.51
CA ASP A 934 52.38 18.04 51.95
C ASP A 934 52.21 19.42 52.63
N ILE A 935 51.05 20.06 52.49
CA ILE A 935 50.71 21.34 53.16
C ILE A 935 50.04 21.05 54.51
N GLU A 936 49.12 20.10 54.59
CA GLU A 936 48.52 19.67 55.86
C GLU A 936 49.56 19.04 56.80
N GLN A 937 50.53 18.27 56.28
CA GLN A 937 51.65 17.76 57.10
C GLN A 937 52.63 18.86 57.56
N LYS A 938 52.78 19.95 56.79
CA LYS A 938 53.64 21.08 57.20
C LYS A 938 52.97 22.01 58.19
N ASP A 939 51.65 22.17 58.14
CA ASP A 939 50.92 22.95 59.14
C ASP A 939 50.82 22.19 60.48
N ASP A 940 50.66 20.86 60.46
CA ASP A 940 50.72 20.02 61.68
C ASP A 940 52.14 19.96 62.31
N ASP A 941 53.20 19.97 61.50
CA ASP A 941 54.59 20.01 62.00
C ASP A 941 54.98 21.41 62.54
N MET A 942 54.33 22.48 62.07
CA MET A 942 54.58 23.84 62.50
C MET A 942 53.79 24.22 63.78
N GLU A 943 52.62 23.61 64.03
CA GLU A 943 51.92 23.71 65.33
C GLU A 943 52.55 22.84 66.43
N GLN A 944 53.45 21.91 66.10
CA GLN A 944 54.23 21.13 67.08
C GLN A 944 55.61 21.70 67.41
N THR A 945 55.98 22.86 66.85
CA THR A 945 57.25 23.57 67.14
C THR A 945 57.13 25.01 67.66
N GLU A 946 55.95 25.41 68.16
CA GLU A 946 55.76 26.54 69.10
C GLU A 946 55.18 26.03 70.43
#